data_AF-A0A6G1HHQ6-F1
#
_entry.id   AF-A0A6G1HHQ6-F1
#
_cell.length_a   1.000
_cell.length_b   1.000
_cell.length_c   1.000
_cell.angle_alpha   90.00
_cell.angle_beta   90.00
_cell.angle_gamma   90.00
#
_symmetry.space_group_name_H-M   'P 1'
#
loop_
_entity.id
_entity.type
_entity.pdbx_description
1 polymer ?
#
loop_
_entity_poly.entity_id
_entity_poly.type
_entity_poly.pdbx_seq_one_letter_code
_entity_poly.pdbx_strand_id
1 'polypeptide(L)'
;MDRQQLDKKHSEYTIGWICALPIELAVAREMLDEEHQDLPQSPPDDNLYRLGRIGEHNTVIVGFPAGFTGSSQAARVASQMQTTFKSIRFGLMVGIGGGVPSRRYDIRLGDVVVSQPSNGHGGIIQYDFGKTRPDGFERTGFLNSPPTALLSAVASLKANRDLEKKFLRHLSKPTRQPWFAQNAGPDVLYCANYNHDRPGTDDCRECKTEHVEQRQPREHFIVHYGTIASGNQVMRDATTRDNVSKDLGGVLCFEMEAAGLMNHFPCLVVRGICDYADSHKNKNWQPFAAGLAAAYAKEVLLLMPAAEVETGSSAVELMNQNLEFNKVLGNIPTAVEAPFNARKREHDTACLPDTRVALLKQIYEWRDGMDSPNIFWLSGLAGYGKSTVARTVAARCFKKGLSASFFFTKGGGDVGHAGMFVTSIAVQLANNVPDLKPVICDAIAKHSNIASLSLREQWGRLVLAPLSLFGTDQSTPKFLLIVDALDECTDESDVRIILQLFAELRGSHQTRLRIQHIPEVEHYDFELHGIQQSVVEHDIRVFLGHELRRISCKYFDRTNWPSEQIINRLVQNASGLFIWAATACRFISEGKQFAPDRLDSILDQGHTEGNTPEKQLNDIYSTVLEQSIPAGFSGKEKEKLRSMLKSQLGSIVTLFSPLSIQSLSNLMETRDDKVSQTLHDLHAIFDIPKEPNSALRLHHPSFRDFLLDKKRSGNAKFCVDEKQAHQSLSAHCMRLMSKSLKQDLLGIGRPGAPATEIENDRLERCLPAEVQYACLYWIQHAQKGGSQLRDDDQVHRFLKEHLLHWLEALGWMQKVSEGFHAIVSLESMISAQRCPRLSEFVHDMKRFVLYHRSAIELAPLQTYCSALVFSPAASLTLEGHSNPVWAVAFSPDGKQLASASRDRTVKLWDAGSGKALQTLEGQSDINAVVFWLDDKQSPERKWQ
;
A
#
# COMPACT_ATOMS: atom_id res chain seq x y z
N MET A 1 33.67 9.06 39.82
CA MET A 1 32.57 9.98 39.42
C MET A 1 31.28 9.20 39.58
N ASP A 2 30.27 9.75 40.24
CA ASP A 2 29.01 9.03 40.44
C ASP A 2 28.17 9.02 39.15
N ARG A 3 27.23 8.06 39.02
CA ARG A 3 26.46 7.83 37.80
C ARG A 3 25.65 9.05 37.37
N GLN A 4 24.99 9.75 38.29
CA GLN A 4 24.27 10.99 37.98
C GLN A 4 25.20 12.11 37.48
N GLN A 5 26.43 12.15 37.99
CA GLN A 5 27.44 13.13 37.56
C GLN A 5 28.04 12.77 36.19
N LEU A 6 28.14 11.48 35.86
CA LEU A 6 28.52 10.97 34.55
C LEU A 6 27.42 11.24 33.51
N ASP A 7 26.17 10.85 33.81
CA ASP A 7 25.02 11.09 32.94
C ASP A 7 24.84 12.59 32.66
N LYS A 8 25.08 13.46 33.65
CA LYS A 8 25.11 14.92 33.42
C LYS A 8 26.21 15.33 32.43
N LYS A 9 27.44 14.83 32.55
CA LYS A 9 28.50 15.14 31.58
C LYS A 9 28.24 14.57 30.19
N HIS A 10 27.60 13.41 30.05
CA HIS A 10 27.15 12.93 28.75
C HIS A 10 26.02 13.80 28.17
N SER A 11 25.18 14.39 29.02
CA SER A 11 24.10 15.29 28.58
C SER A 11 24.59 16.65 28.03
N GLU A 12 25.85 17.01 28.27
CA GLU A 12 26.49 18.23 27.76
C GLU A 12 26.84 18.15 26.26
N TYR A 13 26.73 16.98 25.61
CA TYR A 13 27.07 16.78 24.20
C TYR A 13 25.82 16.61 23.32
N THR A 14 25.70 17.43 22.28
CA THR A 14 24.50 17.55 21.45
C THR A 14 24.68 17.11 20.00
N ILE A 15 25.93 16.92 19.54
CA ILE A 15 26.26 16.58 18.15
C ILE A 15 27.13 15.32 18.09
N GLY A 16 26.75 14.35 17.25
CA GLY A 16 27.57 13.19 16.92
C GLY A 16 28.23 13.29 15.54
N TRP A 17 29.53 13.07 15.44
CA TRP A 17 30.30 13.09 14.20
C TRP A 17 30.86 11.68 13.93
N ILE A 18 30.42 11.05 12.84
CA ILE A 18 30.78 9.67 12.50
C ILE A 18 31.75 9.64 11.32
N CYS A 19 32.86 8.94 11.49
CA CYS A 19 33.91 8.70 10.50
C CYS A 19 34.06 7.20 10.23
N ALA A 20 34.15 6.82 8.96
CA ALA A 20 34.31 5.42 8.54
C ALA A 20 35.79 4.99 8.57
N LEU A 21 36.71 5.92 8.29
CA LEU A 21 38.14 5.65 8.13
C LEU A 21 39.01 6.41 9.16
N PRO A 22 40.18 5.86 9.56
CA PRO A 22 41.09 6.54 10.50
C PRO A 22 41.58 7.92 10.04
N ILE A 23 41.68 8.12 8.73
CA ILE A 23 42.05 9.40 8.10
C ILE A 23 40.99 10.48 8.32
N GLU A 24 39.71 10.10 8.23
CA GLU A 24 38.57 11.01 8.46
C GLU A 24 38.48 11.38 9.95
N LEU A 25 38.66 10.40 10.84
CA LEU A 25 38.74 10.62 12.29
C LEU A 25 39.91 11.55 12.67
N ALA A 26 41.07 11.41 12.02
CA ALA A 26 42.22 12.27 12.26
C ALA A 26 41.92 13.74 11.87
N VAL A 27 41.36 13.98 10.69
CA VAL A 27 40.98 15.32 10.25
C VAL A 27 39.84 15.90 11.10
N ALA A 28 38.83 15.11 11.45
CA ALA A 28 37.69 15.55 12.26
C ALA A 28 38.15 16.07 13.64
N ARG A 29 39.16 15.45 14.25
CA ARG A 29 39.76 15.96 15.51
C ARG A 29 40.47 17.30 15.35
N GLU A 30 41.14 17.53 14.22
CA GLU A 30 41.80 18.82 13.93
C GLU A 30 40.79 19.95 13.63
N MET A 31 39.50 19.60 13.43
CA MET A 31 38.40 20.57 13.36
C MET A 31 37.85 20.99 14.73
N LEU A 32 38.26 20.35 15.83
CA LEU A 32 37.93 20.82 17.18
C LEU A 32 38.65 22.15 17.46
N ASP A 33 37.97 23.08 18.14
CA ASP A 33 38.62 24.26 18.72
C ASP A 33 39.14 23.99 20.15
N GLU A 34 38.60 22.97 20.82
CA GLU A 34 39.03 22.46 22.12
C GLU A 34 38.81 20.93 22.19
N GLU A 35 39.79 20.19 22.72
CA GLU A 35 39.66 18.75 23.04
C GLU A 35 39.33 18.59 24.53
N HIS A 36 38.32 17.78 24.84
CA HIS A 36 37.91 17.44 26.19
C HIS A 36 38.52 16.09 26.63
N GLN A 37 38.49 15.81 27.94
CA GLN A 37 38.92 14.50 28.47
C GLN A 37 37.89 13.41 28.14
N ASP A 38 38.36 12.22 27.76
CA ASP A 38 37.53 11.03 27.53
C ASP A 38 36.67 10.71 28.77
N LEU A 39 35.39 10.39 28.55
CA LEU A 39 34.43 10.07 29.62
C LEU A 39 34.23 8.55 29.77
N PRO A 40 34.05 8.04 31.01
CA PRO A 40 33.75 6.62 31.26
C PRO A 40 32.44 6.16 30.60
N GLN A 41 32.48 5.04 29.89
CA GLN A 41 31.31 4.45 29.23
C GLN A 41 30.68 3.34 30.07
N SER A 42 29.43 2.98 29.76
CA SER A 42 28.74 1.82 30.34
C SER A 42 28.59 0.72 29.29
N PRO A 43 28.94 -0.55 29.60
CA PRO A 43 28.69 -1.66 28.69
C PRO A 43 27.19 -1.78 28.33
N PRO A 44 26.83 -2.19 27.10
CA PRO A 44 27.68 -2.74 26.04
C PRO A 44 28.08 -1.71 24.97
N ASP A 45 28.54 -0.51 25.36
CA ASP A 45 29.24 0.38 24.44
C ASP A 45 30.74 0.03 24.37
N ASP A 46 31.24 -0.22 23.15
CA ASP A 46 32.63 -0.58 22.86
C ASP A 46 33.38 0.54 22.11
N ASN A 47 32.75 1.68 21.86
CA ASN A 47 33.28 2.69 20.94
C ASN A 47 34.38 3.55 21.57
N LEU A 48 35.28 4.06 20.73
CA LEU A 48 36.36 4.96 21.16
C LEU A 48 36.04 6.39 20.74
N TYR A 49 35.29 7.09 21.61
CA TYR A 49 34.90 8.48 21.42
C TYR A 49 36.07 9.45 21.57
N ARG A 50 36.00 10.57 20.86
CA ARG A 50 36.86 11.74 21.02
C ARG A 50 35.95 12.93 21.25
N LEU A 51 36.13 13.58 22.39
CA LEU A 51 35.23 14.62 22.89
C LEU A 51 35.87 16.00 22.71
N GLY A 52 35.07 17.01 22.41
CA GLY A 52 35.56 18.37 22.23
C GLY A 52 34.47 19.35 21.86
N ARG A 53 34.89 20.55 21.43
CA ARG A 53 34.00 21.66 21.11
C ARG A 53 34.32 22.28 19.74
N ILE A 54 33.28 22.67 19.01
CA ILE A 54 33.36 23.41 17.73
C ILE A 54 32.49 24.66 17.87
N GLY A 55 33.11 25.83 17.97
CA GLY A 55 32.41 27.07 18.33
C GLY A 55 31.70 26.96 19.69
N GLU A 56 30.36 26.98 19.67
CA GLU A 56 29.51 26.81 20.85
C GLU A 56 29.08 25.35 21.09
N HIS A 57 29.32 24.43 20.14
CA HIS A 57 28.73 23.09 20.16
C HIS A 57 29.69 22.01 20.68
N ASN A 58 29.27 21.28 21.72
CA ASN A 58 29.97 20.10 22.22
C ASN A 58 29.71 18.89 21.31
N THR A 59 30.79 18.33 20.76
CA THR A 59 30.77 17.31 19.71
C THR A 59 31.41 16.01 20.19
N VAL A 60 30.73 14.88 19.93
CA VAL A 60 31.25 13.52 20.08
C VAL A 60 31.73 13.03 18.72
N ILE A 61 33.01 12.80 18.54
CA ILE A 61 33.56 12.21 17.31
C ILE A 61 33.81 10.72 17.54
N VAL A 62 33.40 9.87 16.61
CA VAL A 62 33.61 8.41 16.65
C VAL A 62 34.11 7.88 15.30
N GLY A 63 35.11 6.99 15.36
CA GLY A 63 35.60 6.23 14.20
C GLY A 63 35.20 4.76 14.30
N PHE A 64 35.04 4.10 13.15
CA PHE A 64 34.77 2.66 13.13
C PHE A 64 35.94 1.82 13.70
N PRO A 65 35.66 0.65 14.31
CA PRO A 65 36.70 -0.32 14.65
C PRO A 65 37.51 -0.76 13.43
N ALA A 66 38.81 -0.93 13.60
CA ALA A 66 39.73 -1.24 12.50
C ALA A 66 39.31 -2.52 11.75
N GLY A 67 39.23 -2.44 10.42
CA GLY A 67 38.84 -3.54 9.55
C GLY A 67 37.34 -3.67 9.25
N PHE A 68 36.48 -2.80 9.81
CA PHE A 68 35.04 -2.78 9.51
C PHE A 68 34.63 -1.48 8.80
N THR A 69 33.75 -1.58 7.79
CA THR A 69 33.15 -0.46 7.03
C THR A 69 31.69 -0.77 6.66
N GLY A 70 31.01 0.16 5.99
CA GLY A 70 29.66 -0.06 5.46
C GLY A 70 28.50 0.21 6.44
N SER A 71 27.28 0.10 5.90
CA SER A 71 26.05 0.61 6.54
C SER A 71 25.71 -0.05 7.88
N SER A 72 26.02 -1.34 8.05
CA SER A 72 25.73 -2.08 9.29
C SER A 72 26.59 -1.65 10.48
N GLN A 73 27.86 -1.30 10.27
CA GLN A 73 28.66 -0.64 11.33
C GLN A 73 28.16 0.77 11.62
N ALA A 74 27.84 1.54 10.58
CA ALA A 74 27.35 2.92 10.75
C ALA A 74 26.14 2.95 11.71
N ALA A 75 25.16 2.06 11.47
CA ALA A 75 24.00 1.89 12.34
C ALA A 75 24.37 1.46 13.78
N ARG A 76 25.28 0.49 13.95
CA ARG A 76 25.71 0.01 15.29
C ARG A 76 26.41 1.10 16.10
N VAL A 77 27.37 1.78 15.49
CA VAL A 77 28.16 2.86 16.09
C VAL A 77 27.26 4.03 16.48
N ALA A 78 26.32 4.42 15.62
CA ALA A 78 25.34 5.47 15.93
C ALA A 78 24.43 5.09 17.09
N SER A 79 23.89 3.85 17.09
CA SER A 79 22.97 3.37 18.13
C SER A 79 23.64 3.29 19.52
N GLN A 80 24.89 2.81 19.59
CA GLN A 80 25.68 2.85 20.83
C GLN A 80 25.94 4.30 21.27
N MET A 81 26.34 5.19 20.35
CA MET A 81 26.58 6.62 20.64
C MET A 81 25.32 7.34 21.15
N GLN A 82 24.14 7.08 20.57
CA GLN A 82 22.85 7.60 21.05
C GLN A 82 22.47 7.06 22.44
N THR A 83 22.90 5.83 22.77
CA THR A 83 22.63 5.20 24.07
C THR A 83 23.46 5.84 25.19
N THR A 84 24.74 6.13 24.91
CA THR A 84 25.67 6.79 25.85
C THR A 84 25.43 8.30 25.94
N PHE A 85 25.28 8.99 24.81
CA PHE A 85 25.08 10.44 24.71
C PHE A 85 23.66 10.79 24.28
N LYS A 86 22.70 10.61 25.20
CA LYS A 86 21.26 10.78 24.95
C LYS A 86 20.83 12.18 24.52
N SER A 87 21.65 13.21 24.81
CA SER A 87 21.43 14.59 24.37
C SER A 87 21.73 14.83 22.89
N ILE A 88 22.31 13.86 22.16
CA ILE A 88 22.58 14.04 20.73
C ILE A 88 21.29 14.27 19.97
N ARG A 89 21.23 15.43 19.30
CA ARG A 89 20.08 15.93 18.53
C ARG A 89 20.13 15.48 17.08
N PHE A 90 21.32 15.58 16.50
CA PHE A 90 21.63 15.19 15.13
C PHE A 90 23.10 14.80 15.02
N GLY A 91 23.51 14.36 13.83
CA GLY A 91 24.91 14.18 13.54
C GLY A 91 25.38 14.63 12.17
N LEU A 92 26.67 14.41 11.96
CA LEU A 92 27.39 14.65 10.72
C LEU A 92 28.08 13.34 10.35
N MET A 93 27.84 12.83 9.14
CA MET A 93 28.69 11.77 8.60
C MET A 93 29.63 12.37 7.56
N VAL A 94 30.90 12.52 7.93
CA VAL A 94 31.88 13.28 7.18
C VAL A 94 33.04 12.37 6.80
N GLY A 95 33.35 12.32 5.51
CA GLY A 95 34.33 11.38 4.98
C GLY A 95 34.64 11.61 3.51
N ILE A 96 35.20 10.59 2.87
CA ILE A 96 35.56 10.59 1.44
C ILE A 96 34.56 9.78 0.59
N GLY A 97 34.47 10.09 -0.70
CA GLY A 97 33.64 9.35 -1.65
C GLY A 97 34.13 9.46 -3.10
N GLY A 98 33.56 8.62 -3.97
CA GLY A 98 33.81 8.64 -5.41
C GLY A 98 32.86 9.61 -6.11
N GLY A 99 33.38 10.56 -6.88
CA GLY A 99 32.57 11.56 -7.59
C GLY A 99 31.98 11.03 -8.91
N VAL A 100 30.89 11.64 -9.37
CA VAL A 100 30.21 11.28 -10.62
C VAL A 100 30.20 12.48 -11.59
N PRO A 101 31.23 12.65 -12.44
CA PRO A 101 31.30 13.74 -13.41
C PRO A 101 30.16 13.64 -14.43
N SER A 102 29.57 14.76 -14.80
CA SER A 102 28.52 14.81 -15.82
C SER A 102 28.49 16.15 -16.55
N ARG A 103 27.81 16.22 -17.70
CA ARG A 103 27.61 17.48 -18.45
C ARG A 103 26.88 18.58 -17.65
N ARG A 104 26.24 18.24 -16.52
CA ARG A 104 25.56 19.18 -15.62
C ARG A 104 26.38 19.53 -14.37
N TYR A 105 27.28 18.64 -13.95
CA TYR A 105 28.09 18.77 -12.75
C TYR A 105 29.52 18.31 -13.06
N ASP A 106 30.42 19.27 -13.28
CA ASP A 106 31.88 19.07 -13.41
C ASP A 106 32.48 18.81 -12.01
N ILE A 107 32.18 17.64 -11.46
CA ILE A 107 32.72 17.16 -10.18
C ILE A 107 34.17 16.74 -10.41
N ARG A 108 35.06 17.20 -9.52
CA ARG A 108 36.51 16.92 -9.58
C ARG A 108 37.07 16.41 -8.27
N LEU A 109 38.28 15.85 -8.32
CA LEU A 109 39.04 15.51 -7.12
C LEU A 109 39.25 16.79 -6.27
N GLY A 110 39.04 16.68 -4.96
CA GLY A 110 39.04 17.81 -4.03
C GLY A 110 37.72 18.57 -3.92
N ASP A 111 36.71 18.30 -4.75
CA ASP A 111 35.37 18.87 -4.53
C ASP A 111 34.71 18.28 -3.28
N VAL A 112 33.69 18.97 -2.77
CA VAL A 112 32.84 18.50 -1.68
C VAL A 112 31.43 18.27 -2.21
N VAL A 113 30.83 17.12 -1.91
CA VAL A 113 29.43 16.81 -2.21
C VAL A 113 28.65 16.74 -0.89
N VAL A 114 27.55 17.48 -0.82
CA VAL A 114 26.67 17.58 0.37
C VAL A 114 25.30 17.00 0.02
N SER A 115 24.80 16.11 0.88
CA SER A 115 23.46 15.52 0.72
C SER A 115 22.37 16.58 0.82
N GLN A 116 21.68 16.88 -0.29
CA GLN A 116 20.52 17.77 -0.31
C GLN A 116 19.27 16.99 -0.75
N PRO A 117 18.15 17.03 0.01
CA PRO A 117 16.88 16.47 -0.42
C PRO A 117 16.43 17.00 -1.78
N SER A 118 15.97 16.10 -2.65
CA SER A 118 15.48 16.43 -4.00
C SER A 118 14.58 15.32 -4.56
N ASN A 119 13.64 15.68 -5.44
CA ASN A 119 12.78 14.75 -6.19
C ASN A 119 11.98 13.72 -5.34
N GLY A 120 11.74 13.99 -4.06
CA GLY A 120 11.09 13.02 -3.14
C GLY A 120 12.06 12.05 -2.45
N HIS A 121 13.35 12.39 -2.39
CA HIS A 121 14.38 11.63 -1.64
C HIS A 121 15.06 12.53 -0.61
N GLY A 122 15.42 11.98 0.55
CA GLY A 122 16.14 12.68 1.62
C GLY A 122 17.60 13.05 1.32
N GLY A 123 18.03 13.03 0.07
CA GLY A 123 19.40 13.34 -0.36
C GLY A 123 20.38 12.17 -0.28
N ILE A 124 20.03 11.08 0.42
CA ILE A 124 20.72 9.78 0.34
C ILE A 124 19.83 8.76 -0.35
N ILE A 125 20.43 7.91 -1.17
CA ILE A 125 19.79 6.77 -1.81
C ILE A 125 20.63 5.52 -1.57
N GLN A 126 20.07 4.50 -0.94
CA GLN A 126 20.71 3.18 -0.95
C GLN A 126 20.56 2.54 -2.35
N TYR A 127 21.66 2.12 -2.97
CA TYR A 127 21.64 1.59 -4.35
C TYR A 127 21.79 0.08 -4.47
N ASP A 128 22.31 -0.58 -3.45
CA ASP A 128 22.57 -2.02 -3.41
C ASP A 128 21.47 -2.84 -2.70
N PHE A 129 20.45 -2.17 -2.13
CA PHE A 129 19.39 -2.83 -1.36
C PHE A 129 18.05 -2.83 -2.11
N GLY A 130 17.51 -4.05 -2.29
CA GLY A 130 16.37 -4.31 -3.16
C GLY A 130 16.28 -5.78 -3.57
N LYS A 131 15.19 -6.15 -4.24
CA LYS A 131 15.01 -7.46 -4.87
C LYS A 131 15.70 -7.51 -6.23
N THR A 132 16.52 -8.54 -6.42
CA THR A 132 17.03 -8.94 -7.74
C THR A 132 15.92 -9.68 -8.51
N ARG A 133 15.42 -9.08 -9.59
CA ARG A 133 14.53 -9.72 -10.55
C ARG A 133 15.31 -10.18 -11.80
N PRO A 134 14.80 -11.12 -12.62
CA PRO A 134 15.39 -11.44 -13.93
C PRO A 134 15.48 -10.23 -14.88
N ASP A 135 14.63 -9.23 -14.65
CA ASP A 135 14.40 -8.04 -15.46
C ASP A 135 14.91 -6.73 -14.81
N GLY A 136 15.57 -6.79 -13.64
CA GLY A 136 16.24 -5.61 -13.04
C GLY A 136 16.26 -5.58 -11.52
N PHE A 137 16.57 -4.41 -10.96
CA PHE A 137 16.74 -4.18 -9.52
C PHE A 137 15.61 -3.31 -8.93
N GLU A 138 14.82 -3.88 -8.02
CA GLU A 138 13.63 -3.24 -7.42
C GLU A 138 13.87 -2.89 -5.95
N ARG A 139 13.57 -1.65 -5.53
CA ARG A 139 13.85 -1.16 -4.17
C ARG A 139 12.65 -1.20 -3.24
N THR A 140 12.95 -1.37 -1.96
CA THR A 140 12.00 -1.34 -0.85
C THR A 140 12.31 -0.17 0.10
N GLY A 141 11.64 0.97 -0.11
CA GLY A 141 11.60 2.09 0.83
C GLY A 141 12.40 3.34 0.44
N PHE A 142 12.26 4.38 1.27
CA PHE A 142 12.97 5.64 1.19
C PHE A 142 13.87 5.83 2.43
N LEU A 143 14.84 6.74 2.33
CA LEU A 143 15.65 7.20 3.45
C LEU A 143 15.23 8.62 3.87
N ASN A 144 15.24 8.89 5.17
CA ASN A 144 14.88 10.20 5.74
C ASN A 144 15.79 11.34 5.24
N SER A 145 15.32 12.57 5.36
CA SER A 145 16.10 13.80 5.15
C SER A 145 16.98 14.16 6.36
N PRO A 146 18.09 14.90 6.17
CA PRO A 146 18.77 15.61 7.25
C PRO A 146 17.82 16.61 7.95
N PRO A 147 17.99 16.86 9.27
CA PRO A 147 17.26 17.87 10.02
C PRO A 147 17.22 19.27 9.38
N THR A 148 16.08 19.94 9.48
CA THR A 148 15.85 21.28 8.91
C THR A 148 16.89 22.31 9.36
N ALA A 149 17.35 22.28 10.62
CA ALA A 149 18.38 23.19 11.11
C ALA A 149 19.72 23.05 10.36
N LEU A 150 20.13 21.82 10.02
CA LEU A 150 21.30 21.55 9.18
C LEU A 150 21.08 22.02 7.74
N LEU A 151 19.88 21.84 7.20
CA LEU A 151 19.52 22.31 5.85
C LEU A 151 19.50 23.85 5.76
N SER A 152 19.07 24.55 6.82
CA SER A 152 19.14 26.01 6.94
C SER A 152 20.59 26.52 7.00
N ALA A 153 21.46 25.88 7.78
CA ALA A 153 22.88 26.21 7.83
C ALA A 153 23.57 25.97 6.47
N VAL A 154 23.23 24.86 5.79
CA VAL A 154 23.69 24.54 4.42
C VAL A 154 23.21 25.60 3.41
N ALA A 155 21.97 26.07 3.50
CA ALA A 155 21.46 27.15 2.64
C ALA A 155 22.23 28.46 2.87
N SER A 156 22.52 28.81 4.12
CA SER A 156 23.33 29.98 4.48
C SER A 156 24.79 29.88 3.98
N LEU A 157 25.43 28.71 4.06
CA LEU A 157 26.75 28.49 3.45
C LEU A 157 26.72 28.61 1.93
N LYS A 158 25.67 28.10 1.28
CA LYS A 158 25.48 28.14 -0.18
C LYS A 158 25.31 29.56 -0.73
N ALA A 159 24.89 30.51 0.10
CA ALA A 159 24.86 31.95 -0.22
C ALA A 159 26.21 32.67 -0.01
N ASN A 160 27.19 32.04 0.65
CA ASN A 160 28.44 32.69 1.07
C ASN A 160 29.51 32.66 -0.04
N ARG A 161 29.98 33.85 -0.45
CA ARG A 161 30.96 34.00 -1.55
C ARG A 161 32.43 33.86 -1.11
N ASP A 162 32.73 33.80 0.18
CA ASP A 162 34.09 33.67 0.73
C ASP A 162 34.40 32.27 1.29
N LEU A 163 33.58 31.27 0.94
CA LEU A 163 33.63 29.89 1.46
C LEU A 163 35.02 29.25 1.33
N GLU A 164 35.68 29.42 0.19
CA GLU A 164 37.03 28.90 -0.06
C GLU A 164 38.08 29.49 0.90
N LYS A 165 38.04 30.81 1.12
CA LYS A 165 38.95 31.49 2.08
C LYS A 165 38.73 30.99 3.50
N LYS A 166 37.51 30.59 3.87
CA LYS A 166 37.20 29.96 5.17
C LYS A 166 37.80 28.57 5.28
N PHE A 167 37.67 27.72 4.25
CA PHE A 167 38.19 26.35 4.31
C PHE A 167 39.72 26.35 4.31
N LEU A 168 40.34 27.18 3.47
CA LEU A 168 41.79 27.38 3.45
C LEU A 168 42.32 27.91 4.79
N ARG A 169 41.59 28.76 5.53
CA ARG A 169 41.96 29.14 6.92
C ARG A 169 41.97 27.97 7.89
N HIS A 170 41.02 27.03 7.81
CA HIS A 170 41.01 25.85 8.68
C HIS A 170 42.16 24.90 8.32
N LEU A 171 42.44 24.72 7.03
CA LEU A 171 43.53 23.88 6.52
C LEU A 171 44.94 24.49 6.71
N SER A 172 45.05 25.82 6.91
CA SER A 172 46.33 26.52 7.11
C SER A 172 46.63 26.90 8.57
N LYS A 173 45.81 26.44 9.53
CA LYS A 173 46.21 26.43 10.95
C LYS A 173 47.52 25.62 11.12
N PRO A 174 48.35 25.86 12.14
CA PRO A 174 49.45 24.95 12.50
C PRO A 174 48.89 23.60 12.97
N THR A 175 48.69 22.67 12.03
CA THR A 175 48.09 21.36 12.33
C THR A 175 49.09 20.47 13.07
N ARG A 176 48.58 19.51 13.84
CA ARG A 176 49.42 18.47 14.46
C ARG A 176 49.92 17.45 13.43
N GLN A 177 49.37 17.49 12.21
CA GLN A 177 49.61 16.53 11.14
C GLN A 177 49.60 17.25 9.76
N PRO A 178 50.74 17.77 9.27
CA PRO A 178 50.77 18.66 8.10
C PRO A 178 50.46 17.99 6.74
N TRP A 179 50.19 16.68 6.72
CA TRP A 179 50.00 15.89 5.50
C TRP A 179 48.57 15.92 4.94
N PHE A 180 47.55 16.29 5.73
CA PHE A 180 46.17 16.36 5.22
C PHE A 180 45.81 17.67 4.51
N ALA A 181 46.61 18.72 4.69
CA ALA A 181 46.40 20.03 4.06
C ALA A 181 46.99 20.15 2.64
N GLN A 182 47.67 19.11 2.14
CA GLN A 182 48.38 19.14 0.87
C GLN A 182 47.63 18.34 -0.21
N ASN A 183 47.42 18.94 -1.37
CA ASN A 183 47.04 18.18 -2.57
C ASN A 183 48.27 17.37 -3.06
N ALA A 184 48.05 16.09 -3.35
CA ALA A 184 49.10 15.11 -3.65
C ALA A 184 49.06 14.56 -5.10
N GLY A 185 48.42 15.26 -6.03
CA GLY A 185 48.53 14.97 -7.47
C GLY A 185 47.71 15.88 -8.39
N PRO A 186 47.86 15.72 -9.72
CA PRO A 186 46.94 16.32 -10.68
C PRO A 186 45.54 15.68 -10.58
N ASP A 187 44.54 16.41 -11.05
CA ASP A 187 43.20 15.86 -11.28
C ASP A 187 43.14 15.17 -12.66
N VAL A 188 42.98 13.85 -12.66
CA VAL A 188 42.94 13.01 -13.86
C VAL A 188 41.66 12.17 -13.86
N LEU A 189 40.87 12.31 -14.91
CA LEU A 189 39.67 11.52 -15.18
C LEU A 189 39.90 10.75 -16.49
N TYR A 190 39.66 9.44 -16.48
CA TYR A 190 39.73 8.61 -17.67
C TYR A 190 38.34 8.42 -18.30
N CYS A 191 38.30 8.12 -19.61
CA CYS A 191 37.07 7.78 -20.33
C CYS A 191 36.36 6.58 -19.67
N ALA A 192 35.03 6.63 -19.55
CA ALA A 192 34.24 5.65 -18.78
C ALA A 192 34.22 4.20 -19.32
N ASN A 193 34.84 3.97 -20.48
CA ASN A 193 35.04 2.67 -21.12
C ASN A 193 36.51 2.18 -21.05
N TYR A 194 37.42 2.97 -20.48
CA TYR A 194 38.81 2.57 -20.23
C TYR A 194 38.94 1.95 -18.83
N ASN A 195 39.84 0.98 -18.71
CA ASN A 195 40.24 0.33 -17.48
C ASN A 195 41.76 0.12 -17.53
N HIS A 196 42.41 0.00 -16.36
CA HIS A 196 43.85 -0.22 -16.25
C HIS A 196 44.40 -1.27 -17.23
N ASP A 197 45.49 -0.93 -17.93
CA ASP A 197 46.25 -1.84 -18.81
C ASP A 197 46.74 -3.11 -18.05
N ARG A 198 46.83 -3.06 -16.71
CA ARG A 198 46.95 -4.23 -15.83
C ARG A 198 45.64 -4.47 -15.04
N PRO A 199 44.90 -5.57 -15.31
CA PRO A 199 43.76 -5.96 -14.50
C PRO A 199 44.16 -6.24 -13.04
N GLY A 200 43.44 -5.62 -12.09
CA GLY A 200 43.58 -5.90 -10.65
C GLY A 200 44.54 -5.01 -9.86
N THR A 201 45.20 -4.03 -10.47
CA THR A 201 46.03 -3.03 -9.76
C THR A 201 45.27 -1.73 -9.52
N ASP A 202 45.41 -1.13 -8.33
CA ASP A 202 44.94 0.24 -8.03
C ASP A 202 45.99 1.33 -8.44
N ASP A 203 46.96 1.04 -9.34
CA ASP A 203 48.08 1.96 -9.69
C ASP A 203 48.00 2.46 -11.15
N CYS A 204 47.64 3.73 -11.31
CA CYS A 204 47.46 4.36 -12.63
C CYS A 204 48.77 4.77 -13.34
N ARG A 205 49.96 4.49 -12.79
CA ARG A 205 51.25 4.93 -13.38
C ARG A 205 51.53 4.39 -14.79
N GLU A 206 50.95 3.25 -15.14
CA GLU A 206 51.07 2.65 -16.48
C GLU A 206 49.88 2.98 -17.39
N CYS A 207 48.85 3.68 -16.87
CA CYS A 207 47.66 4.05 -17.64
C CYS A 207 47.94 5.19 -18.62
N LYS A 208 47.47 5.03 -19.85
CA LYS A 208 47.85 5.91 -20.96
C LYS A 208 47.12 7.25 -20.93
N THR A 209 47.85 8.32 -21.25
CA THR A 209 47.29 9.69 -21.34
C THR A 209 46.32 9.89 -22.51
N GLU A 210 46.31 9.00 -23.51
CA GLU A 210 45.37 9.04 -24.64
C GLU A 210 43.91 8.76 -24.24
N HIS A 211 43.68 8.19 -23.06
CA HIS A 211 42.36 7.90 -22.50
C HIS A 211 41.90 8.89 -21.41
N VAL A 212 42.57 10.04 -21.27
CA VAL A 212 42.22 11.08 -20.29
C VAL A 212 41.23 12.08 -20.89
N GLU A 213 40.13 12.33 -20.18
CA GLU A 213 39.08 13.28 -20.57
C GLU A 213 39.61 14.72 -20.55
N GLN A 214 39.56 15.41 -21.70
CA GLN A 214 40.01 16.79 -21.82
C GLN A 214 39.04 17.75 -21.11
N ARG A 215 39.47 18.30 -19.98
CA ARG A 215 38.71 19.26 -19.17
C ARG A 215 39.45 20.58 -19.05
N GLN A 216 38.71 21.69 -19.01
CA GLN A 216 39.28 23.02 -18.81
C GLN A 216 40.01 23.10 -17.45
N PRO A 217 41.17 23.79 -17.35
CA PRO A 217 41.85 24.00 -16.07
C PRO A 217 40.92 24.64 -15.03
N ARG A 218 41.06 24.22 -13.76
CA ARG A 218 40.32 24.80 -12.64
C ARG A 218 41.22 24.79 -11.40
N GLU A 219 41.47 25.96 -10.85
CA GLU A 219 42.40 26.17 -9.72
C GLU A 219 41.72 26.08 -8.35
N HIS A 220 40.39 26.13 -8.33
CA HIS A 220 39.54 26.24 -7.14
C HIS A 220 38.60 25.04 -7.02
N PHE A 221 38.29 24.62 -5.79
CA PHE A 221 37.34 23.53 -5.52
C PHE A 221 35.88 24.03 -5.51
N ILE A 222 34.92 23.13 -5.69
CA ILE A 222 33.49 23.44 -5.72
C ILE A 222 32.75 22.59 -4.70
N VAL A 223 31.74 23.18 -4.03
CA VAL A 223 30.75 22.43 -3.25
C VAL A 223 29.51 22.17 -4.10
N HIS A 224 29.22 20.90 -4.35
CA HIS A 224 28.03 20.44 -5.07
C HIS A 224 26.96 19.97 -4.08
N TYR A 225 25.70 20.16 -4.44
CA TYR A 225 24.55 19.86 -3.57
C TYR A 225 23.54 19.00 -4.32
N GLY A 226 23.17 17.86 -3.75
CA GLY A 226 22.22 16.93 -4.38
C GLY A 226 22.29 15.53 -3.77
N THR A 227 21.99 14.52 -4.59
CA THR A 227 21.82 13.14 -4.12
C THR A 227 23.13 12.37 -4.10
N ILE A 228 23.40 11.67 -2.98
CA ILE A 228 24.52 10.73 -2.82
C ILE A 228 23.98 9.30 -2.85
N ALA A 229 24.67 8.40 -3.55
CA ALA A 229 24.39 6.97 -3.57
C ALA A 229 25.22 6.24 -2.50
N SER A 230 24.56 5.35 -1.76
CA SER A 230 25.11 4.60 -0.62
C SER A 230 24.95 3.09 -0.84
N GLY A 231 25.95 2.27 -0.53
CA GLY A 231 25.80 0.81 -0.63
C GLY A 231 27.02 0.01 -0.16
N ASN A 232 26.81 -1.25 0.23
CA ASN A 232 27.80 -2.07 0.94
C ASN A 232 28.98 -2.59 0.08
N GLN A 233 29.19 -2.04 -1.13
CA GLN A 233 30.31 -2.36 -2.01
C GLN A 233 30.90 -1.08 -2.62
N VAL A 234 32.24 -1.05 -2.77
CA VAL A 234 32.93 0.06 -3.46
C VAL A 234 32.56 0.06 -4.93
N MET A 235 32.01 1.16 -5.45
CA MET A 235 31.83 1.32 -6.91
C MET A 235 33.21 1.43 -7.59
N ARG A 236 33.47 0.53 -8.55
CA ARG A 236 34.76 0.30 -9.21
C ARG A 236 34.71 0.25 -10.73
N ASP A 237 33.55 0.47 -11.34
CA ASP A 237 33.36 0.45 -12.80
C ASP A 237 32.61 1.70 -13.26
N ALA A 238 33.22 2.48 -14.15
CA ALA A 238 32.69 3.76 -14.59
C ALA A 238 31.41 3.62 -15.44
N THR A 239 31.28 2.54 -16.21
CA THR A 239 30.06 2.28 -17.00
C THR A 239 28.88 1.92 -16.09
N THR A 240 29.10 1.12 -15.05
CA THR A 240 28.11 0.78 -14.02
C THR A 240 27.74 2.00 -13.17
N ARG A 241 28.73 2.80 -12.74
CA ARG A 241 28.54 4.10 -12.07
C ARG A 241 27.58 5.00 -12.87
N ASP A 242 27.80 5.16 -14.17
CA ASP A 242 27.02 6.06 -15.02
C ASP A 242 25.61 5.53 -15.31
N ASN A 243 25.46 4.22 -15.53
CA ASN A 243 24.15 3.58 -15.67
C ASN A 243 23.33 3.70 -14.37
N VAL A 244 23.92 3.39 -13.21
CA VAL A 244 23.27 3.56 -11.91
C VAL A 244 22.94 5.03 -11.67
N SER A 245 23.84 5.98 -11.92
CA SER A 245 23.54 7.40 -11.74
C SER A 245 22.36 7.87 -12.60
N LYS A 246 22.31 7.44 -13.87
CA LYS A 246 21.22 7.73 -14.82
C LYS A 246 19.87 7.17 -14.34
N ASP A 247 19.81 5.91 -13.90
CA ASP A 247 18.58 5.27 -13.39
C ASP A 247 18.06 5.92 -12.09
N LEU A 248 18.94 6.62 -11.37
CA LEU A 248 18.66 7.33 -10.13
C LEU A 248 18.45 8.83 -10.31
N GLY A 249 18.41 9.32 -11.56
CA GLY A 249 18.11 10.72 -11.87
C GLY A 249 19.30 11.68 -11.75
N GLY A 250 20.53 11.17 -11.66
CA GLY A 250 21.77 11.93 -11.53
C GLY A 250 22.23 12.05 -10.08
N VAL A 251 22.88 11.01 -9.56
CA VAL A 251 23.60 11.10 -8.27
C VAL A 251 24.98 11.71 -8.49
N LEU A 252 25.48 12.41 -7.47
CA LEU A 252 26.72 13.21 -7.54
C LEU A 252 27.93 12.45 -6.98
N CYS A 253 27.71 11.50 -6.07
CA CYS A 253 28.77 10.78 -5.38
C CYS A 253 28.31 9.36 -4.98
N PHE A 254 29.26 8.43 -4.88
CA PHE A 254 29.10 7.09 -4.30
C PHE A 254 29.92 6.97 -3.00
N GLU A 255 29.29 6.44 -1.95
CA GLU A 255 29.89 6.07 -0.66
C GLU A 255 29.24 4.77 -0.11
N MET A 256 29.60 4.29 1.09
CA MET A 256 29.21 2.95 1.54
C MET A 256 28.39 2.88 2.85
N GLU A 257 28.23 3.99 3.57
CA GLU A 257 27.82 3.96 4.97
C GLU A 257 26.47 4.63 5.26
N ALA A 258 26.17 5.75 4.59
CA ALA A 258 25.09 6.66 5.00
C ALA A 258 23.71 6.00 5.07
N ALA A 259 23.42 5.00 4.22
CA ALA A 259 22.15 4.27 4.23
C ALA A 259 21.81 3.63 5.58
N GLY A 260 22.81 3.22 6.36
CA GLY A 260 22.59 2.64 7.69
C GLY A 260 22.15 3.67 8.74
N LEU A 261 22.54 4.94 8.53
CA LEU A 261 22.28 6.03 9.46
C LEU A 261 20.89 6.62 9.28
N MET A 262 20.52 7.06 8.07
CA MET A 262 19.42 8.03 7.88
C MET A 262 18.09 7.68 8.56
N ASN A 263 17.76 6.39 8.67
CA ASN A 263 16.50 5.94 9.27
C ASN A 263 16.51 5.83 10.81
N HIS A 264 17.68 5.93 11.45
CA HIS A 264 17.88 5.72 12.89
C HIS A 264 18.68 6.84 13.57
N PHE A 265 19.49 7.56 12.79
CA PHE A 265 20.37 8.64 13.21
C PHE A 265 20.23 9.83 12.24
N PRO A 266 19.56 10.92 12.64
CA PRO A 266 19.29 12.05 11.75
C PRO A 266 20.56 12.86 11.51
N CYS A 267 21.16 12.74 10.32
CA CYS A 267 22.45 13.36 10.02
C CYS A 267 22.52 14.04 8.64
N LEU A 268 23.43 15.02 8.53
CA LEU A 268 23.91 15.55 7.24
C LEU A 268 25.11 14.72 6.77
N VAL A 269 25.16 14.39 5.48
CA VAL A 269 26.27 13.63 4.89
C VAL A 269 27.10 14.54 4.00
N VAL A 270 28.40 14.55 4.24
CA VAL A 270 29.39 15.37 3.54
C VAL A 270 30.50 14.46 3.03
N ARG A 271 30.77 14.48 1.73
CA ARG A 271 31.78 13.62 1.07
C ARG A 271 32.77 14.45 0.27
N GLY A 272 34.04 14.37 0.65
CA GLY A 272 35.14 14.91 -0.16
C GLY A 272 35.48 13.95 -1.28
N ILE A 273 35.67 14.45 -2.50
CA ILE A 273 35.89 13.61 -3.67
C ILE A 273 37.37 13.22 -3.80
N CYS A 274 37.66 11.92 -3.68
CA CYS A 274 39.02 11.36 -3.77
C CYS A 274 39.26 10.43 -4.95
N ASP A 275 38.20 9.90 -5.57
CA ASP A 275 38.24 9.13 -6.83
C ASP A 275 36.97 9.38 -7.65
N TYR A 276 36.83 8.72 -8.80
CA TYR A 276 35.69 8.91 -9.72
C TYR A 276 34.69 7.74 -9.72
N ALA A 277 34.56 7.03 -8.59
CA ALA A 277 33.72 5.85 -8.43
C ALA A 277 33.99 4.76 -9.50
N ASP A 278 35.25 4.67 -9.94
CA ASP A 278 35.72 3.82 -11.03
C ASP A 278 36.94 2.97 -10.58
N SER A 279 37.67 2.39 -11.53
CA SER A 279 38.83 1.55 -11.26
C SER A 279 40.10 2.35 -10.96
N HIS A 280 40.21 3.62 -11.38
CA HIS A 280 41.40 4.47 -11.25
C HIS A 280 41.51 5.15 -9.86
N LYS A 281 41.58 4.34 -8.81
CA LYS A 281 41.52 4.77 -7.39
C LYS A 281 42.71 5.63 -6.94
N ASN A 282 42.53 6.95 -6.92
CA ASN A 282 43.56 7.92 -6.55
C ASN A 282 43.69 8.16 -5.02
N LYS A 283 44.24 7.17 -4.31
CA LYS A 283 44.39 7.19 -2.83
C LYS A 283 45.14 8.41 -2.29
N ASN A 284 45.99 9.04 -3.10
CA ASN A 284 46.73 10.25 -2.72
C ASN A 284 45.81 11.45 -2.38
N TRP A 285 44.61 11.54 -2.97
CA TRP A 285 43.70 12.66 -2.72
C TRP A 285 42.86 12.51 -1.44
N GLN A 286 42.83 11.32 -0.82
CA GLN A 286 42.03 11.04 0.38
C GLN A 286 42.27 12.01 1.57
N PRO A 287 43.52 12.44 1.89
CA PRO A 287 43.77 13.37 2.99
C PRO A 287 43.15 14.75 2.75
N PHE A 288 43.35 15.29 1.55
CA PHE A 288 42.88 16.61 1.15
C PHE A 288 41.35 16.65 1.00
N ALA A 289 40.78 15.60 0.42
CA ALA A 289 39.33 15.40 0.30
C ALA A 289 38.65 15.32 1.68
N ALA A 290 39.19 14.51 2.60
CA ALA A 290 38.72 14.47 3.99
C ALA A 290 38.87 15.84 4.67
N GLY A 291 40.00 16.53 4.43
CA GLY A 291 40.29 17.90 4.83
C GLY A 291 39.16 18.88 4.51
N LEU A 292 38.78 18.97 3.24
CA LEU A 292 37.74 19.88 2.76
C LEU A 292 36.33 19.47 3.21
N ALA A 293 36.03 18.18 3.30
CA ALA A 293 34.76 17.69 3.85
C ALA A 293 34.60 18.07 5.33
N ALA A 294 35.66 17.93 6.13
CA ALA A 294 35.67 18.31 7.54
C ALA A 294 35.65 19.84 7.75
N ALA A 295 36.33 20.60 6.89
CA ALA A 295 36.25 22.06 6.89
C ALA A 295 34.82 22.55 6.56
N TYR A 296 34.14 21.92 5.59
CA TYR A 296 32.72 22.17 5.31
C TYR A 296 31.85 21.89 6.55
N ALA A 297 32.01 20.71 7.15
CA ALA A 297 31.26 20.30 8.33
C ALA A 297 31.47 21.23 9.53
N LYS A 298 32.69 21.72 9.76
CA LYS A 298 32.99 22.74 10.77
C LYS A 298 32.25 24.06 10.50
N GLU A 299 32.27 24.52 9.25
CA GLU A 299 31.57 25.75 8.85
C GLU A 299 30.03 25.64 8.93
N VAL A 300 29.45 24.44 8.81
CA VAL A 300 28.03 24.22 9.12
C VAL A 300 27.75 24.52 10.59
N LEU A 301 28.52 23.91 11.51
CA LEU A 301 28.31 24.08 12.95
C LEU A 301 28.56 25.52 13.42
N LEU A 302 29.53 26.21 12.83
CA LEU A 302 29.82 27.63 13.13
C LEU A 302 28.71 28.61 12.67
N LEU A 303 27.71 28.16 11.91
CA LEU A 303 26.52 28.96 11.58
C LEU A 303 25.26 28.58 12.38
N MET A 304 25.28 27.49 13.14
CA MET A 304 24.10 27.02 13.89
C MET A 304 24.06 27.69 15.28
N PRO A 305 22.97 28.38 15.67
CA PRO A 305 22.83 28.92 17.02
C PRO A 305 22.73 27.81 18.08
N ALA A 306 23.49 27.89 19.18
CA ALA A 306 23.43 26.89 20.24
C ALA A 306 22.00 26.66 20.78
N ALA A 307 21.23 27.74 20.98
CA ALA A 307 19.86 27.66 21.48
C ALA A 307 18.89 26.87 20.58
N GLU A 308 19.06 26.89 19.26
CA GLU A 308 18.24 26.09 18.32
C GLU A 308 18.60 24.59 18.40
N VAL A 309 19.86 24.27 18.69
CA VAL A 309 20.31 22.89 18.90
C VAL A 309 19.84 22.37 20.26
N GLU A 310 20.03 23.15 21.33
CA GLU A 310 19.64 22.75 22.69
C GLU A 310 18.13 22.52 22.84
N THR A 311 17.30 23.32 22.17
CA THR A 311 15.82 23.22 22.26
C THR A 311 15.19 22.17 21.35
N GLY A 312 15.91 21.62 20.37
CA GLY A 312 15.42 20.54 19.51
C GLY A 312 15.29 19.20 20.25
N SER A 313 14.44 18.30 19.75
CA SER A 313 14.34 16.92 20.29
C SER A 313 15.63 16.11 20.07
N SER A 314 15.95 15.21 21.00
CA SER A 314 17.04 14.24 20.76
C SER A 314 16.72 13.28 19.62
N ALA A 315 17.76 12.72 19.01
CA ALA A 315 17.62 11.64 18.03
C ALA A 315 16.88 10.41 18.61
N VAL A 316 16.97 10.21 19.93
CA VAL A 316 16.27 9.13 20.66
C VAL A 316 14.78 9.45 20.81
N GLU A 317 14.40 10.70 21.12
CA GLU A 317 13.00 11.14 21.11
C GLU A 317 12.37 10.98 19.72
N LEU A 318 13.06 11.42 18.66
CA LEU A 318 12.58 11.30 17.27
C LEU A 318 12.39 9.83 16.86
N MET A 319 13.30 8.94 17.25
CA MET A 319 13.16 7.50 17.02
C MET A 319 11.96 6.90 17.77
N ASN A 320 11.78 7.27 19.04
CA ASN A 320 10.62 6.84 19.83
C ASN A 320 9.29 7.37 19.27
N GLN A 321 9.22 8.63 18.85
CA GLN A 321 8.04 9.20 18.18
C GLN A 321 7.67 8.42 16.92
N ASN A 322 8.65 8.07 16.08
CA ASN A 322 8.40 7.27 14.86
C ASN A 322 7.94 5.84 15.18
N LEU A 323 8.42 5.24 16.28
CA LEU A 323 7.93 3.95 16.78
C LEU A 323 6.48 4.04 17.29
N GLU A 324 6.11 5.08 18.05
CA GLU A 324 4.72 5.30 18.46
C GLU A 324 3.80 5.58 17.27
N PHE A 325 4.22 6.40 16.30
CA PHE A 325 3.46 6.60 15.06
C PHE A 325 3.23 5.30 14.29
N ASN A 326 4.22 4.41 14.22
CA ASN A 326 4.06 3.09 13.60
C ASN A 326 3.03 2.21 14.34
N LYS A 327 2.98 2.26 15.68
CA LYS A 327 1.93 1.57 16.47
C LYS A 327 0.55 2.17 16.18
N VAL A 328 0.42 3.49 16.17
CA VAL A 328 -0.85 4.20 15.92
C VAL A 328 -1.40 3.89 14.52
N LEU A 329 -0.54 3.88 13.49
CA LEU A 329 -0.94 3.47 12.13
C LEU A 329 -1.32 1.98 12.06
N GLY A 330 -0.73 1.13 12.89
CA GLY A 330 -1.08 -0.29 13.01
C GLY A 330 -2.43 -0.56 13.67
N ASN A 331 -3.04 0.42 14.34
CA ASN A 331 -4.34 0.28 15.02
C ASN A 331 -5.55 0.43 14.07
N ILE A 332 -5.35 0.80 12.80
CA ILE A 332 -6.45 0.94 11.82
C ILE A 332 -6.36 -0.14 10.72
N PRO A 333 -7.50 -0.74 10.31
CA PRO A 333 -7.51 -1.81 9.31
C PRO A 333 -7.12 -1.26 7.93
N THR A 334 -6.27 -2.00 7.21
CA THR A 334 -5.84 -1.63 5.85
C THR A 334 -5.83 -2.83 4.92
N ALA A 335 -6.22 -2.60 3.66
CA ALA A 335 -6.25 -3.61 2.62
C ALA A 335 -4.83 -3.85 2.09
N VAL A 336 -4.16 -4.90 2.60
CA VAL A 336 -2.75 -5.24 2.30
C VAL A 336 -2.48 -5.40 0.79
N GLU A 337 -3.49 -5.79 0.00
CA GLU A 337 -3.38 -5.98 -1.46
C GLU A 337 -3.76 -4.74 -2.29
N ALA A 338 -4.08 -3.61 -1.67
CA ALA A 338 -4.45 -2.38 -2.37
C ALA A 338 -3.30 -1.67 -3.09
N PRO A 339 -2.06 -1.59 -2.55
CA PRO A 339 -0.96 -0.91 -3.22
C PRO A 339 -0.56 -1.62 -4.53
N PHE A 340 -0.09 -0.85 -5.52
CA PHE A 340 0.35 -1.40 -6.82
C PHE A 340 1.49 -2.45 -6.69
N ASN A 341 2.28 -2.35 -5.62
CA ASN A 341 3.44 -3.18 -5.30
C ASN A 341 3.16 -4.25 -4.22
N ALA A 342 1.89 -4.55 -3.92
CA ALA A 342 1.52 -5.63 -3.01
C ALA A 342 2.01 -7.01 -3.50
N ARG A 343 2.25 -7.96 -2.58
CA ARG A 343 2.90 -9.24 -2.90
C ARG A 343 2.10 -10.08 -3.91
N LYS A 344 0.76 -10.14 -3.83
CA LYS A 344 -0.03 -10.89 -4.83
C LYS A 344 -0.03 -10.22 -6.22
N ARG A 345 0.43 -8.97 -6.31
CA ARG A 345 0.60 -8.19 -7.53
C ARG A 345 2.05 -8.21 -8.05
N GLU A 346 2.95 -9.02 -7.49
CA GLU A 346 4.38 -9.03 -7.86
C GLU A 346 4.63 -9.41 -9.34
N HIS A 347 3.70 -10.19 -9.93
CA HIS A 347 3.78 -10.72 -11.29
C HIS A 347 2.93 -10.02 -12.36
N ASP A 348 2.07 -9.04 -12.02
CA ASP A 348 1.28 -8.34 -13.05
C ASP A 348 2.19 -7.58 -14.01
N THR A 349 1.84 -7.53 -15.29
CA THR A 349 2.66 -6.89 -16.33
C THR A 349 2.49 -5.36 -16.33
N ALA A 350 3.59 -4.67 -16.60
CA ALA A 350 3.58 -3.27 -17.04
C ALA A 350 3.45 -3.21 -18.58
N CYS A 351 3.30 -2.01 -19.14
CA CYS A 351 3.44 -1.78 -20.58
C CYS A 351 4.88 -2.13 -21.00
N LEU A 352 5.01 -2.88 -22.08
CA LEU A 352 6.32 -3.20 -22.67
C LEU A 352 6.93 -1.94 -23.29
N PRO A 353 8.27 -1.90 -23.48
CA PRO A 353 8.93 -0.92 -24.34
C PRO A 353 8.20 -0.75 -25.67
N ASP A 354 8.17 0.48 -26.16
CA ASP A 354 7.52 0.91 -27.41
C ASP A 354 5.99 0.69 -27.50
N THR A 355 5.33 0.18 -26.44
CA THR A 355 3.85 0.13 -26.37
C THR A 355 3.26 1.35 -25.66
N ARG A 356 2.08 1.80 -26.09
CA ARG A 356 1.32 2.94 -25.50
C ARG A 356 2.09 4.26 -25.34
N VAL A 357 3.15 4.46 -26.13
CA VAL A 357 4.13 5.56 -25.96
C VAL A 357 3.46 6.94 -25.91
N ALA A 358 2.53 7.23 -26.82
CA ALA A 358 1.84 8.51 -26.89
C ALA A 358 0.96 8.79 -25.65
N LEU A 359 0.19 7.79 -25.21
CA LEU A 359 -0.65 7.88 -24.00
C LEU A 359 0.20 8.04 -22.74
N LEU A 360 1.25 7.23 -22.59
CA LEU A 360 2.15 7.34 -21.44
C LEU A 360 2.83 8.71 -21.40
N LYS A 361 3.25 9.24 -22.56
CA LYS A 361 3.78 10.60 -22.69
C LYS A 361 2.76 11.66 -22.22
N GLN A 362 1.52 11.60 -22.72
CA GLN A 362 0.42 12.50 -22.29
C GLN A 362 0.15 12.44 -20.77
N ILE A 363 0.17 11.24 -20.17
CA ILE A 363 -0.01 11.10 -18.71
C ILE A 363 1.13 11.77 -17.93
N TYR A 364 2.38 11.66 -18.38
CA TYR A 364 3.50 12.34 -17.71
C TYR A 364 3.47 13.86 -17.94
N GLU A 365 3.08 14.31 -19.15
CA GLU A 365 2.90 15.74 -19.45
C GLU A 365 1.77 16.35 -18.61
N TRP A 366 0.63 15.67 -18.48
CA TRP A 366 -0.45 16.05 -17.55
C TRP A 366 0.01 16.07 -16.08
N ARG A 367 0.80 15.10 -15.64
CA ARG A 367 1.29 15.04 -14.24
C ARG A 367 2.22 16.20 -13.93
N ASP A 368 3.06 16.60 -14.89
CA ASP A 368 4.13 17.57 -14.67
C ASP A 368 3.72 19.02 -14.99
N GLY A 369 2.79 19.25 -15.91
CA GLY A 369 2.28 20.58 -16.29
C GLY A 369 1.67 21.39 -15.14
N MET A 370 1.60 22.73 -15.28
CA MET A 370 1.02 23.60 -14.25
C MET A 370 -0.50 23.65 -14.34
N ASP A 371 -1.05 24.08 -15.47
CA ASP A 371 -2.47 24.39 -15.68
C ASP A 371 -3.37 23.18 -16.05
N SER A 372 -2.93 21.97 -15.72
CA SER A 372 -3.65 20.73 -16.05
C SER A 372 -4.71 20.39 -15.00
N PRO A 373 -5.91 19.88 -15.37
CA PRO A 373 -6.95 19.49 -14.43
C PRO A 373 -6.45 18.50 -13.36
N ASN A 374 -6.91 18.61 -12.12
CA ASN A 374 -6.48 17.73 -11.02
C ASN A 374 -6.80 16.24 -11.25
N ILE A 375 -7.70 15.89 -12.17
CA ILE A 375 -8.10 14.50 -12.46
C ILE A 375 -7.70 14.14 -13.90
N PHE A 376 -6.89 13.08 -14.06
CA PHE A 376 -6.68 12.39 -15.34
C PHE A 376 -7.57 11.16 -15.39
N TRP A 377 -8.32 11.04 -16.46
CA TRP A 377 -9.19 9.91 -16.68
C TRP A 377 -8.53 8.83 -17.53
N LEU A 378 -8.88 7.56 -17.31
CA LEU A 378 -8.58 6.54 -18.30
C LEU A 378 -9.75 5.58 -18.46
N SER A 379 -10.69 5.96 -19.32
CA SER A 379 -11.85 5.15 -19.67
C SER A 379 -11.53 4.16 -20.80
N GLY A 380 -12.53 3.34 -21.17
CA GLY A 380 -12.46 2.42 -22.28
C GLY A 380 -12.93 1.02 -21.92
N LEU A 381 -13.22 0.24 -22.96
CA LEU A 381 -13.79 -1.10 -22.87
C LEU A 381 -12.89 -2.07 -22.08
N ALA A 382 -13.50 -3.17 -21.62
CA ALA A 382 -12.77 -4.21 -20.89
C ALA A 382 -11.70 -4.86 -21.79
N GLY A 383 -10.57 -5.27 -21.22
CA GLY A 383 -9.48 -5.87 -21.99
C GLY A 383 -8.58 -4.93 -22.81
N TYR A 384 -8.77 -3.60 -22.77
CA TYR A 384 -7.90 -2.62 -23.47
C TYR A 384 -6.61 -2.23 -22.70
N GLY A 385 -6.39 -2.77 -21.50
CA GLY A 385 -5.14 -2.58 -20.73
C GLY A 385 -5.13 -1.43 -19.70
N LYS A 386 -6.30 -0.96 -19.21
CA LYS A 386 -6.42 0.13 -18.21
C LYS A 386 -5.46 -0.04 -17.02
N SER A 387 -5.52 -1.20 -16.37
CA SER A 387 -4.71 -1.56 -15.19
C SER A 387 -3.22 -1.67 -15.50
N THR A 388 -2.85 -2.20 -16.67
CA THR A 388 -1.46 -2.24 -17.16
C THR A 388 -0.89 -0.82 -17.25
N VAL A 389 -1.67 0.14 -17.78
CA VAL A 389 -1.28 1.56 -17.82
C VAL A 389 -1.24 2.17 -16.41
N ALA A 390 -2.22 1.88 -15.54
CA ALA A 390 -2.23 2.37 -14.15
C ALA A 390 -0.97 1.94 -13.39
N ARG A 391 -0.66 0.63 -13.45
CA ARG A 391 0.51 0.01 -12.82
C ARG A 391 1.83 0.55 -13.38
N THR A 392 1.91 0.77 -14.69
CA THR A 392 3.11 1.36 -15.34
C THR A 392 3.37 2.76 -14.82
N VAL A 393 2.33 3.58 -14.74
CA VAL A 393 2.41 4.95 -14.19
C VAL A 393 2.75 4.90 -12.70
N ALA A 394 2.12 4.00 -11.91
CA ALA A 394 2.41 3.82 -10.50
C ALA A 394 3.88 3.44 -10.26
N ALA A 395 4.40 2.41 -10.93
CA ALA A 395 5.78 1.95 -10.77
C ALA A 395 6.82 3.02 -11.16
N ARG A 396 6.56 3.79 -12.23
CA ARG A 396 7.44 4.89 -12.66
C ARG A 396 7.34 6.13 -11.76
N CYS A 397 6.16 6.41 -11.21
CA CYS A 397 5.95 7.52 -10.28
C CYS A 397 6.32 7.18 -8.82
N PHE A 398 6.44 5.90 -8.45
CA PHE A 398 6.83 5.48 -7.11
C PHE A 398 8.16 6.11 -6.68
N LYS A 399 9.18 6.07 -7.55
CA LYS A 399 10.47 6.74 -7.32
C LYS A 399 10.42 8.28 -7.46
N LYS A 400 9.26 8.89 -7.75
CA LYS A 400 9.11 10.30 -8.20
C LYS A 400 7.79 10.96 -7.75
N GLY A 401 7.30 10.64 -6.55
CA GLY A 401 6.15 11.33 -5.94
C GLY A 401 4.78 10.64 -6.01
N LEU A 402 4.70 9.31 -6.18
CA LEU A 402 3.46 8.57 -5.87
C LEU A 402 3.20 8.64 -4.37
N SER A 403 2.06 9.21 -3.96
CA SER A 403 1.73 9.41 -2.55
C SER A 403 0.89 8.25 -2.00
N ALA A 404 -0.03 7.70 -2.79
CA ALA A 404 -0.75 6.48 -2.47
C ALA A 404 -1.34 5.80 -3.72
N SER A 405 -1.73 4.53 -3.60
CA SER A 405 -2.41 3.78 -4.65
C SER A 405 -3.45 2.79 -4.10
N PHE A 406 -4.55 2.60 -4.81
CA PHE A 406 -5.55 1.58 -4.48
C PHE A 406 -6.05 0.89 -5.75
N PHE A 407 -5.69 -0.37 -5.92
CA PHE A 407 -6.14 -1.23 -7.00
C PHE A 407 -7.29 -2.08 -6.47
N PHE A 408 -8.52 -1.75 -6.88
CA PHE A 408 -9.69 -2.58 -6.59
C PHE A 408 -9.60 -3.92 -7.33
N THR A 409 -10.29 -4.94 -6.84
CA THR A 409 -10.39 -6.24 -7.53
C THR A 409 -11.69 -6.94 -7.14
N LYS A 410 -12.49 -7.35 -8.12
CA LYS A 410 -13.87 -7.80 -7.95
C LYS A 410 -13.93 -9.12 -7.21
N GLY A 411 -14.48 -9.11 -6.00
CA GLY A 411 -14.40 -10.25 -5.09
C GLY A 411 -12.95 -10.59 -4.72
N GLY A 412 -12.14 -9.57 -4.44
CA GLY A 412 -10.72 -9.70 -4.08
C GLY A 412 -10.42 -9.77 -2.58
N GLY A 413 -11.43 -9.83 -1.70
CA GLY A 413 -11.30 -9.60 -0.26
C GLY A 413 -11.46 -8.11 0.06
N ASP A 414 -10.59 -7.56 0.92
CA ASP A 414 -10.64 -6.16 1.39
C ASP A 414 -10.48 -5.11 0.27
N VAL A 415 -9.94 -5.51 -0.89
CA VAL A 415 -9.86 -4.68 -2.11
C VAL A 415 -11.09 -4.78 -3.01
N GLY A 416 -12.11 -5.54 -2.61
CA GLY A 416 -13.38 -5.68 -3.33
C GLY A 416 -14.44 -4.65 -2.92
N HIS A 417 -14.25 -3.92 -1.82
CA HIS A 417 -15.23 -2.97 -1.27
C HIS A 417 -14.51 -1.74 -0.69
N ALA A 418 -15.24 -0.64 -0.42
CA ALA A 418 -14.61 0.60 0.04
C ALA A 418 -14.27 0.64 1.53
N GLY A 419 -14.61 -0.39 2.31
CA GLY A 419 -14.56 -0.34 3.78
C GLY A 419 -13.17 -0.07 4.38
N MET A 420 -12.10 -0.43 3.66
CA MET A 420 -10.71 -0.07 4.02
C MET A 420 -10.07 0.92 3.04
N PHE A 421 -10.84 1.56 2.15
CA PHE A 421 -10.30 2.45 1.12
C PHE A 421 -9.54 3.62 1.74
N VAL A 422 -10.22 4.42 2.58
CA VAL A 422 -9.66 5.66 3.13
C VAL A 422 -8.50 5.37 4.08
N THR A 423 -8.62 4.39 4.98
CA THR A 423 -7.54 3.99 5.89
C THR A 423 -6.29 3.53 5.13
N SER A 424 -6.46 2.76 4.05
CA SER A 424 -5.34 2.29 3.21
C SER A 424 -4.67 3.42 2.44
N ILE A 425 -5.41 4.47 2.05
CA ILE A 425 -4.83 5.69 1.50
C ILE A 425 -4.09 6.48 2.58
N ALA A 426 -4.69 6.66 3.76
CA ALA A 426 -4.09 7.42 4.86
C ALA A 426 -2.77 6.81 5.37
N VAL A 427 -2.70 5.49 5.53
CA VAL A 427 -1.45 4.80 5.92
C VAL A 427 -0.39 4.87 4.83
N GLN A 428 -0.78 4.87 3.54
CA GLN A 428 0.18 5.12 2.45
C GLN A 428 0.69 6.56 2.46
N LEU A 429 -0.19 7.56 2.62
CA LEU A 429 0.20 8.97 2.74
C LEU A 429 1.15 9.19 3.92
N ALA A 430 0.84 8.65 5.10
CA ALA A 430 1.65 8.75 6.31
C ALA A 430 3.04 8.09 6.18
N ASN A 431 3.21 7.12 5.28
CA ASN A 431 4.50 6.45 5.05
C ASN A 431 5.29 7.00 3.85
N ASN A 432 4.61 7.54 2.83
CA ASN A 432 5.24 8.12 1.64
C ASN A 432 5.48 9.64 1.77
N VAL A 433 4.84 10.31 2.73
CA VAL A 433 4.96 11.75 3.01
C VAL A 433 5.23 11.94 4.51
N PRO A 434 6.50 12.07 4.94
CA PRO A 434 6.85 12.15 6.36
C PRO A 434 6.12 13.25 7.13
N ASP A 435 5.91 14.41 6.52
CA ASP A 435 5.26 15.58 7.12
C ASP A 435 3.77 15.34 7.45
N LEU A 436 3.09 14.44 6.72
CA LEU A 436 1.71 14.05 7.01
C LEU A 436 1.61 13.06 8.19
N LYS A 437 2.70 12.34 8.50
CA LYS A 437 2.68 11.23 9.46
C LYS A 437 2.21 11.64 10.87
N PRO A 438 2.71 12.72 11.49
CA PRO A 438 2.27 13.11 12.84
C PRO A 438 0.78 13.50 12.86
N VAL A 439 0.32 14.18 11.81
CA VAL A 439 -1.04 14.71 11.69
C VAL A 439 -2.06 13.57 11.53
N ILE A 440 -1.76 12.59 10.68
CA ILE A 440 -2.59 11.40 10.49
C ILE A 440 -2.63 10.56 11.77
N CYS A 441 -1.49 10.42 12.48
CA CYS A 441 -1.45 9.71 13.76
C CYS A 441 -2.26 10.42 14.86
N ASP A 442 -2.19 11.75 14.96
CA ASP A 442 -2.98 12.56 15.89
C ASP A 442 -4.48 12.44 15.60
N ALA A 443 -4.89 12.46 14.33
CA ALA A 443 -6.28 12.25 13.92
C ALA A 443 -6.82 10.86 14.29
N ILE A 444 -5.99 9.81 14.20
CA ILE A 444 -6.31 8.45 14.66
C ILE A 444 -6.39 8.40 16.20
N ALA A 445 -5.40 8.96 16.90
CA ALA A 445 -5.32 8.92 18.36
C ALA A 445 -6.49 9.66 19.04
N LYS A 446 -6.98 10.75 18.44
CA LYS A 446 -8.17 11.48 18.91
C LYS A 446 -9.49 10.73 18.67
N HIS A 447 -9.51 9.75 17.77
CA HIS A 447 -10.72 9.04 17.33
C HIS A 447 -10.44 7.54 17.19
N SER A 448 -10.38 6.83 18.32
CA SER A 448 -10.13 5.37 18.35
C SER A 448 -11.15 4.54 17.54
N ASN A 449 -12.34 5.07 17.27
CA ASN A 449 -13.37 4.45 16.42
C ASN A 449 -13.34 4.94 14.96
N ILE A 450 -12.31 5.65 14.50
CA ILE A 450 -12.30 6.29 13.17
C ILE A 450 -12.56 5.31 12.01
N ALA A 451 -12.09 4.07 12.14
CA ALA A 451 -12.31 3.01 11.16
C ALA A 451 -13.78 2.55 11.02
N SER A 452 -14.63 2.82 12.02
CA SER A 452 -16.07 2.51 11.98
C SER A 452 -16.94 3.71 11.57
N LEU A 453 -16.33 4.85 11.23
CA LEU A 453 -17.04 6.02 10.72
C LEU A 453 -17.32 5.88 9.22
N SER A 454 -18.23 6.71 8.67
CA SER A 454 -18.50 6.74 7.24
C SER A 454 -17.26 7.13 6.43
N LEU A 455 -17.18 6.71 5.17
CA LEU A 455 -16.07 7.05 4.26
C LEU A 455 -15.82 8.57 4.19
N ARG A 456 -16.89 9.37 4.30
CA ARG A 456 -16.86 10.84 4.32
C ARG A 456 -16.19 11.40 5.58
N GLU A 457 -16.52 10.87 6.75
CA GLU A 457 -15.87 11.24 8.02
C GLU A 457 -14.41 10.79 8.08
N GLN A 458 -14.12 9.57 7.60
CA GLN A 458 -12.74 9.08 7.46
C GLN A 458 -11.93 10.00 6.55
N TRP A 459 -12.46 10.36 5.38
CA TRP A 459 -11.76 11.15 4.37
C TRP A 459 -11.48 12.56 4.82
N GLY A 460 -12.47 13.23 5.42
CA GLY A 460 -12.31 14.56 6.00
C GLY A 460 -11.17 14.62 7.03
N ARG A 461 -11.09 13.62 7.90
CA ARG A 461 -10.14 13.57 9.03
C ARG A 461 -8.76 13.02 8.69
N LEU A 462 -8.67 12.01 7.83
CA LEU A 462 -7.43 11.27 7.54
C LEU A 462 -6.73 11.67 6.22
N VAL A 463 -7.44 12.36 5.32
CA VAL A 463 -6.90 12.73 4.00
C VAL A 463 -7.02 14.23 3.75
N LEU A 464 -8.24 14.78 3.80
CA LEU A 464 -8.48 16.18 3.43
C LEU A 464 -7.87 17.18 4.43
N ALA A 465 -8.17 17.04 5.73
CA ALA A 465 -7.60 17.95 6.74
C ALA A 465 -6.06 17.88 6.81
N PRO A 466 -5.40 16.70 6.78
CA PRO A 466 -3.93 16.64 6.73
C PRO A 466 -3.34 17.26 5.45
N LEU A 467 -3.94 17.06 4.27
CA LEU A 467 -3.48 17.69 3.03
C LEU A 467 -3.69 19.22 3.03
N SER A 468 -4.72 19.73 3.72
CA SER A 468 -5.02 21.17 3.80
C SER A 468 -3.97 22.00 4.56
N LEU A 469 -3.02 21.35 5.24
CA LEU A 469 -1.90 22.03 5.91
C LEU A 469 -0.82 22.53 4.94
N PHE A 470 -0.81 22.07 3.69
CA PHE A 470 0.12 22.56 2.67
C PHE A 470 -0.47 23.78 1.95
N GLY A 471 0.30 24.87 1.89
CA GLY A 471 -0.09 26.10 1.21
C GLY A 471 -0.20 25.96 -0.32
N THR A 472 -0.76 26.98 -0.95
CA THR A 472 -1.05 27.02 -2.39
C THR A 472 0.12 27.49 -3.27
N ASP A 473 1.30 27.70 -2.69
CA ASP A 473 2.48 28.25 -3.38
C ASP A 473 3.14 27.27 -4.37
N GLN A 474 3.86 27.81 -5.34
CA GLN A 474 4.56 27.04 -6.39
C GLN A 474 5.66 26.10 -5.87
N SER A 475 6.00 26.16 -4.57
CA SER A 475 6.99 25.32 -3.90
C SER A 475 6.40 24.07 -3.24
N THR A 476 5.07 23.93 -3.12
CA THR A 476 4.46 22.83 -2.35
C THR A 476 4.45 21.50 -3.13
N PRO A 477 4.52 20.35 -2.43
CA PRO A 477 4.64 19.04 -3.07
C PRO A 477 3.35 18.63 -3.80
N LYS A 478 3.47 18.26 -5.08
CA LYS A 478 2.38 17.61 -5.84
C LYS A 478 2.14 16.21 -5.29
N PHE A 479 0.92 15.93 -4.83
CA PHE A 479 0.51 14.59 -4.41
C PHE A 479 -0.08 13.82 -5.59
N LEU A 480 0.25 12.54 -5.73
CA LEU A 480 -0.32 11.65 -6.75
C LEU A 480 -1.01 10.46 -6.11
N LEU A 481 -2.32 10.33 -6.36
CA LEU A 481 -3.16 9.20 -5.96
C LEU A 481 -3.66 8.46 -7.21
N ILE A 482 -3.33 7.18 -7.32
CA ILE A 482 -3.81 6.31 -8.40
C ILE A 482 -4.86 5.35 -7.85
N VAL A 483 -6.08 5.43 -8.38
CA VAL A 483 -7.10 4.40 -8.18
C VAL A 483 -7.33 3.67 -9.50
N ASP A 484 -7.38 2.34 -9.45
CA ASP A 484 -7.60 1.48 -10.60
C ASP A 484 -8.78 0.55 -10.35
N ALA A 485 -9.52 0.23 -11.43
CA ALA A 485 -10.68 -0.67 -11.44
C ALA A 485 -11.79 -0.32 -10.41
N LEU A 486 -12.13 0.96 -10.21
CA LEU A 486 -13.19 1.35 -9.25
C LEU A 486 -14.57 0.75 -9.59
N ASP A 487 -14.80 0.36 -10.84
CA ASP A 487 -15.95 -0.45 -11.32
C ASP A 487 -15.94 -1.92 -10.86
N GLU A 488 -14.87 -2.37 -10.22
CA GLU A 488 -14.77 -3.67 -9.55
C GLU A 488 -15.13 -3.64 -8.06
N CYS A 489 -15.40 -2.46 -7.48
CA CYS A 489 -15.99 -2.32 -6.15
C CYS A 489 -17.40 -2.95 -6.10
N THR A 490 -17.75 -3.65 -5.01
CA THR A 490 -18.99 -4.43 -4.92
C THR A 490 -20.27 -3.62 -4.71
N ASP A 491 -20.17 -2.37 -4.25
CA ASP A 491 -21.31 -1.48 -4.01
C ASP A 491 -21.19 -0.19 -4.85
N GLU A 492 -22.19 0.09 -5.69
CA GLU A 492 -22.25 1.32 -6.48
C GLU A 492 -22.43 2.58 -5.62
N SER A 493 -22.99 2.44 -4.42
CA SER A 493 -23.18 3.52 -3.45
C SER A 493 -21.82 3.99 -2.93
N ASP A 494 -20.95 3.05 -2.56
CA ASP A 494 -19.57 3.33 -2.17
C ASP A 494 -18.78 3.98 -3.31
N VAL A 495 -18.94 3.50 -4.55
CA VAL A 495 -18.34 4.13 -5.74
C VAL A 495 -18.78 5.58 -5.86
N ARG A 496 -20.09 5.87 -5.79
CA ARG A 496 -20.64 7.24 -5.84
C ARG A 496 -20.12 8.12 -4.70
N ILE A 497 -19.96 7.58 -3.49
CA ILE A 497 -19.38 8.30 -2.36
C ILE A 497 -17.92 8.63 -2.64
N ILE A 498 -17.09 7.64 -2.99
CA ILE A 498 -15.67 7.81 -3.35
C ILE A 498 -15.50 8.93 -4.40
N LEU A 499 -16.36 8.95 -5.42
CA LEU A 499 -16.34 9.97 -6.47
C LEU A 499 -16.66 11.40 -5.98
N GLN A 500 -17.52 11.55 -4.97
CA GLN A 500 -17.76 12.84 -4.31
C GLN A 500 -16.56 13.29 -3.47
N LEU A 501 -15.97 12.38 -2.69
CA LEU A 501 -14.80 12.65 -1.85
C LEU A 501 -13.61 13.17 -2.68
N PHE A 502 -13.47 12.68 -3.91
CA PHE A 502 -12.49 13.16 -4.87
C PHE A 502 -12.78 14.56 -5.44
N ALA A 503 -14.04 14.98 -5.51
CA ALA A 503 -14.39 16.36 -5.89
C ALA A 503 -14.06 17.36 -4.78
N GLU A 504 -14.07 16.94 -3.51
CA GLU A 504 -13.76 17.80 -2.34
C GLU A 504 -12.28 18.24 -2.30
N LEU A 505 -11.38 17.48 -2.93
CA LEU A 505 -9.97 17.88 -3.13
C LEU A 505 -9.80 19.13 -4.02
N ARG A 506 -10.87 19.65 -4.64
CA ARG A 506 -10.84 20.93 -5.38
C ARG A 506 -10.49 22.13 -4.49
N GLY A 507 -10.70 22.05 -3.16
CA GLY A 507 -10.42 23.14 -2.21
C GLY A 507 -8.93 23.32 -1.84
N SER A 508 -8.10 22.30 -2.04
CA SER A 508 -6.66 22.33 -1.75
C SER A 508 -5.88 21.96 -3.02
N HIS A 509 -5.24 22.94 -3.65
CA HIS A 509 -4.55 22.73 -4.92
C HIS A 509 -3.41 21.69 -4.80
N GLN A 510 -3.10 21.02 -5.92
CA GLN A 510 -1.97 20.08 -6.12
C GLN A 510 -2.13 18.60 -5.71
N THR A 511 -3.33 18.09 -5.38
CA THR A 511 -3.57 16.63 -5.42
C THR A 511 -4.01 16.20 -6.84
N ARG A 512 -3.25 15.28 -7.46
CA ARG A 512 -3.50 14.74 -8.80
C ARG A 512 -3.94 13.28 -8.74
N LEU A 513 -4.94 12.94 -9.56
CA LEU A 513 -5.86 11.84 -9.26
C LEU A 513 -6.37 11.13 -10.52
N ARG A 514 -6.75 9.84 -10.42
CA ARG A 514 -7.28 9.02 -11.54
C ARG A 514 -8.34 8.01 -11.10
N ILE A 515 -9.48 7.93 -11.82
CA ILE A 515 -10.77 7.35 -11.35
C ILE A 515 -11.74 6.89 -12.49
N GLN A 516 -12.91 6.30 -12.15
CA GLN A 516 -14.16 6.03 -12.91
C GLN A 516 -15.40 6.18 -11.96
N HIS A 517 -16.53 6.90 -12.11
CA HIS A 517 -17.18 7.72 -13.17
C HIS A 517 -17.94 8.97 -12.67
N ILE A 518 -17.66 10.19 -13.19
CA ILE A 518 -18.33 11.46 -12.78
C ILE A 518 -18.89 12.28 -13.97
N PRO A 519 -20.19 12.64 -13.99
CA PRO A 519 -20.79 13.48 -15.06
C PRO A 519 -20.73 15.01 -14.85
N GLU A 520 -20.30 15.50 -13.68
CA GLU A 520 -20.47 16.91 -13.25
C GLU A 520 -19.16 17.62 -12.82
N VAL A 521 -18.00 17.05 -13.13
CA VAL A 521 -16.67 17.54 -12.68
C VAL A 521 -15.73 17.67 -13.86
N GLU A 522 -15.05 18.81 -14.00
CA GLU A 522 -13.98 18.95 -15.01
C GLU A 522 -12.83 17.98 -14.72
N HIS A 523 -12.49 17.18 -15.73
CA HIS A 523 -11.41 16.22 -15.75
C HIS A 523 -10.78 16.21 -17.14
N TYR A 524 -9.54 15.72 -17.25
CA TYR A 524 -8.93 15.44 -18.55
C TYR A 524 -9.34 14.02 -18.97
N ASP A 525 -10.27 13.88 -19.92
CA ASP A 525 -10.69 12.55 -20.39
C ASP A 525 -9.69 11.94 -21.40
N PHE A 526 -9.48 10.63 -21.31
CA PHE A 526 -8.81 9.84 -22.32
C PHE A 526 -9.48 8.46 -22.46
N GLU A 527 -10.09 8.23 -23.62
CA GLU A 527 -10.73 6.96 -23.94
C GLU A 527 -9.76 5.99 -24.65
N LEU A 528 -9.41 4.86 -24.00
CA LEU A 528 -8.51 3.87 -24.62
C LEU A 528 -9.02 3.28 -25.94
N HIS A 529 -10.34 3.29 -26.15
CA HIS A 529 -10.97 2.77 -27.35
C HIS A 529 -11.06 3.81 -28.50
N GLY A 530 -10.70 5.07 -28.24
CA GLY A 530 -10.48 6.11 -29.26
C GLY A 530 -9.06 6.14 -29.83
N ILE A 531 -8.14 5.28 -29.35
CA ILE A 531 -6.81 5.11 -29.95
C ILE A 531 -6.98 4.50 -31.35
N GLN A 532 -6.29 5.06 -32.35
CA GLN A 532 -6.31 4.54 -33.72
C GLN A 532 -5.98 3.03 -33.75
N GLN A 533 -6.82 2.26 -34.43
CA GLN A 533 -6.72 0.78 -34.47
C GLN A 533 -5.33 0.30 -34.90
N SER A 534 -4.68 0.97 -35.86
CA SER A 534 -3.31 0.67 -36.30
C SER A 534 -2.26 0.75 -35.18
N VAL A 535 -2.43 1.65 -34.21
CA VAL A 535 -1.56 1.77 -33.03
C VAL A 535 -1.87 0.66 -32.01
N VAL A 536 -3.15 0.31 -31.84
CA VAL A 536 -3.55 -0.82 -30.98
C VAL A 536 -3.02 -2.14 -31.53
N GLU A 537 -3.13 -2.37 -32.85
CA GLU A 537 -2.58 -3.53 -33.55
C GLU A 537 -1.04 -3.58 -33.50
N HIS A 538 -0.36 -2.43 -33.55
CA HIS A 538 1.08 -2.35 -33.32
C HIS A 538 1.46 -2.76 -31.89
N ASP A 539 0.82 -2.18 -30.86
CA ASP A 539 1.09 -2.55 -29.47
C ASP A 539 0.81 -4.05 -29.22
N ILE A 540 -0.25 -4.62 -29.83
CA ILE A 540 -0.57 -6.06 -29.74
C ILE A 540 0.50 -6.92 -30.44
N ARG A 541 1.00 -6.50 -31.61
CA ARG A 541 2.11 -7.18 -32.30
C ARG A 541 3.36 -7.25 -31.42
N VAL A 542 3.73 -6.13 -30.80
CA VAL A 542 4.89 -6.06 -29.88
C VAL A 542 4.69 -6.99 -28.68
N PHE A 543 3.50 -7.00 -28.08
CA PHE A 543 3.14 -7.89 -26.98
C PHE A 543 3.19 -9.38 -27.36
N LEU A 544 2.55 -9.77 -28.47
CA LEU A 544 2.57 -11.15 -28.98
C LEU A 544 3.99 -11.59 -29.31
N GLY A 545 4.77 -10.77 -30.02
CA GLY A 545 6.16 -11.07 -30.37
C GLY A 545 7.06 -11.25 -29.15
N HIS A 546 6.86 -10.47 -28.08
CA HIS A 546 7.56 -10.64 -26.81
C HIS A 546 7.18 -11.95 -26.11
N GLU A 547 5.89 -12.19 -25.90
CA GLU A 547 5.41 -13.36 -25.16
C GLU A 547 5.66 -14.69 -25.88
N LEU A 548 5.46 -14.74 -27.21
CA LEU A 548 5.67 -15.97 -27.99
C LEU A 548 7.17 -16.31 -28.10
N ARG A 549 8.05 -15.30 -28.16
CA ARG A 549 9.51 -15.51 -28.02
C ARG A 549 9.86 -16.04 -26.63
N ARG A 550 9.27 -15.47 -25.57
CA ARG A 550 9.45 -15.93 -24.17
C ARG A 550 9.00 -17.38 -23.97
N ILE A 551 7.94 -17.81 -24.66
CA ILE A 551 7.48 -19.21 -24.70
C ILE A 551 8.48 -20.10 -25.45
N SER A 552 8.98 -19.64 -26.61
CA SER A 552 9.98 -20.39 -27.40
C SER A 552 11.23 -20.70 -26.59
N CYS A 553 11.91 -19.67 -26.05
CA CYS A 553 13.13 -19.81 -25.25
C CYS A 553 12.93 -20.62 -23.96
N LYS A 554 11.70 -20.78 -23.47
CA LYS A 554 11.37 -21.56 -22.27
C LYS A 554 11.25 -23.07 -22.53
N TYR A 555 10.89 -23.49 -23.75
CA TYR A 555 10.48 -24.89 -24.00
C TYR A 555 11.18 -25.58 -25.19
N PHE A 556 11.65 -24.87 -26.21
CA PHE A 556 12.25 -25.49 -27.41
C PHE A 556 13.21 -24.59 -28.22
N ASP A 557 13.54 -23.40 -27.70
CA ASP A 557 14.59 -22.48 -28.15
C ASP A 557 14.68 -22.23 -29.67
N ARG A 558 13.52 -21.98 -30.30
CA ARG A 558 13.44 -21.63 -31.72
C ARG A 558 13.49 -20.12 -31.90
N THR A 559 14.62 -19.60 -32.38
CA THR A 559 14.89 -18.18 -32.62
C THR A 559 13.84 -17.46 -33.49
N ASN A 560 13.30 -18.17 -34.49
CA ASN A 560 12.33 -17.64 -35.47
C ASN A 560 10.91 -18.24 -35.30
N TRP A 561 10.49 -18.60 -34.08
CA TRP A 561 9.12 -19.06 -33.82
C TRP A 561 8.30 -18.08 -32.98
N PRO A 562 7.02 -17.82 -33.34
CA PRO A 562 6.38 -18.11 -34.63
C PRO A 562 6.82 -17.10 -35.70
N SER A 563 6.41 -17.31 -36.97
CA SER A 563 6.72 -16.37 -38.05
C SER A 563 5.89 -15.08 -37.95
N GLU A 564 6.39 -13.98 -38.52
CA GLU A 564 5.64 -12.71 -38.60
C GLU A 564 4.25 -12.90 -39.22
N GLN A 565 4.10 -13.77 -40.23
CA GLN A 565 2.79 -14.06 -40.83
C GLN A 565 1.78 -14.62 -39.80
N ILE A 566 2.23 -15.47 -38.89
CA ILE A 566 1.40 -15.98 -37.79
C ILE A 566 1.12 -14.88 -36.77
N ILE A 567 2.12 -14.05 -36.42
CA ILE A 567 1.91 -12.91 -35.50
C ILE A 567 0.86 -11.95 -36.08
N ASN A 568 0.91 -11.63 -37.38
CA ASN A 568 -0.12 -10.81 -38.05
C ASN A 568 -1.53 -11.46 -37.92
N ARG A 569 -1.66 -12.77 -38.15
CA ARG A 569 -2.95 -13.48 -38.02
C ARG A 569 -3.46 -13.52 -36.57
N LEU A 570 -2.56 -13.57 -35.58
CA LEU A 570 -2.88 -13.45 -34.16
C LEU A 570 -3.29 -12.03 -33.75
N VAL A 571 -2.67 -10.98 -34.31
CA VAL A 571 -3.09 -9.58 -34.13
C VAL A 571 -4.52 -9.39 -34.67
N GLN A 572 -4.82 -9.93 -35.85
CA GLN A 572 -6.17 -9.92 -36.42
C GLN A 572 -7.17 -10.71 -35.55
N ASN A 573 -6.77 -11.88 -35.02
CA ASN A 573 -7.58 -12.70 -34.10
C ASN A 573 -7.88 -12.00 -32.76
N ALA A 574 -7.14 -10.93 -32.41
CA ALA A 574 -7.35 -10.16 -31.19
C ALA A 574 -8.37 -9.03 -31.37
N SER A 575 -8.59 -8.50 -32.58
CA SER A 575 -9.42 -7.32 -32.90
C SER A 575 -9.32 -6.20 -31.83
N GLY A 576 -8.08 -5.78 -31.53
CA GLY A 576 -7.80 -4.71 -30.56
C GLY A 576 -7.79 -5.12 -29.07
N LEU A 577 -8.13 -6.36 -28.73
CA LEU A 577 -8.24 -6.83 -27.35
C LEU A 577 -6.93 -7.44 -26.81
N PHE A 578 -6.27 -6.74 -25.87
CA PHE A 578 -5.09 -7.26 -25.16
C PHE A 578 -5.42 -8.49 -24.31
N ILE A 579 -6.63 -8.57 -23.78
CA ILE A 579 -7.12 -9.77 -23.09
C ILE A 579 -7.09 -11.00 -24.00
N TRP A 580 -7.50 -10.88 -25.27
CA TRP A 580 -7.48 -12.00 -26.21
C TRP A 580 -6.04 -12.49 -26.41
N ALA A 581 -5.13 -11.55 -26.71
CA ALA A 581 -3.71 -11.86 -26.90
C ALA A 581 -3.07 -12.49 -25.65
N ALA A 582 -3.40 -12.00 -24.45
CA ALA A 582 -2.90 -12.56 -23.20
C ALA A 582 -3.45 -13.97 -22.91
N THR A 583 -4.74 -14.22 -23.13
CA THR A 583 -5.34 -15.55 -22.97
C THR A 583 -4.79 -16.53 -24.01
N ALA A 584 -4.62 -16.12 -25.26
CA ALA A 584 -3.96 -16.92 -26.30
C ALA A 584 -2.52 -17.30 -25.91
N CYS A 585 -1.69 -16.32 -25.51
CA CYS A 585 -0.32 -16.60 -25.06
C CYS A 585 -0.25 -17.54 -23.85
N ARG A 586 -1.14 -17.41 -22.86
CA ARG A 586 -1.18 -18.35 -21.73
C ARG A 586 -1.56 -19.77 -22.17
N PHE A 587 -2.62 -19.90 -22.98
CA PHE A 587 -3.07 -21.20 -23.50
C PHE A 587 -1.97 -21.90 -24.33
N ILE A 588 -1.25 -21.15 -25.16
CA ILE A 588 -0.08 -21.63 -25.91
C ILE A 588 1.03 -22.08 -24.94
N SER A 589 1.35 -21.27 -23.93
CA SER A 589 2.41 -21.53 -22.93
C SER A 589 2.16 -22.77 -22.05
N GLU A 590 0.90 -23.10 -21.77
CA GLU A 590 0.51 -24.34 -21.08
C GLU A 590 0.88 -25.61 -21.86
N GLY A 591 0.86 -25.55 -23.20
CA GLY A 591 1.22 -26.67 -24.07
C GLY A 591 2.67 -27.14 -23.87
N LYS A 592 3.54 -26.29 -23.31
CA LYS A 592 4.96 -26.56 -23.06
C LYS A 592 5.66 -26.94 -24.38
N GLN A 593 6.05 -28.20 -24.55
CA GLN A 593 6.59 -28.73 -25.80
C GLN A 593 5.56 -28.77 -26.95
N PHE A 594 4.25 -28.82 -26.63
CA PHE A 594 3.12 -28.80 -27.57
C PHE A 594 2.52 -27.39 -27.75
N ALA A 595 3.29 -26.34 -27.45
CA ALA A 595 2.88 -24.96 -27.75
C ALA A 595 2.62 -24.71 -29.25
N PRO A 596 3.34 -25.33 -30.22
CA PRO A 596 2.99 -25.26 -31.64
C PRO A 596 1.59 -25.82 -31.93
N ASP A 597 1.26 -27.02 -31.43
CA ASP A 597 -0.04 -27.67 -31.66
C ASP A 597 -1.20 -26.83 -31.09
N ARG A 598 -0.99 -26.22 -29.91
CA ARG A 598 -1.97 -25.29 -29.32
C ARG A 598 -2.07 -23.98 -30.11
N LEU A 599 -0.98 -23.45 -30.65
CA LEU A 599 -0.99 -22.29 -31.54
C LEU A 599 -1.78 -22.58 -32.82
N ASP A 600 -1.52 -23.70 -33.49
CA ASP A 600 -2.22 -24.11 -34.70
C ASP A 600 -3.72 -24.29 -34.43
N SER A 601 -4.10 -24.85 -33.27
CA SER A 601 -5.51 -24.97 -32.86
C SER A 601 -6.27 -23.63 -32.67
N ILE A 602 -5.56 -22.50 -32.50
CA ILE A 602 -6.15 -21.15 -32.50
C ILE A 602 -6.28 -20.60 -33.93
N LEU A 603 -5.34 -20.97 -34.81
CA LEU A 603 -5.34 -20.52 -36.21
C LEU A 603 -6.45 -21.22 -37.01
N ASP A 604 -6.67 -22.52 -36.77
CA ASP A 604 -7.63 -23.37 -37.49
C ASP A 604 -9.09 -22.97 -37.32
N GLN A 605 -9.44 -22.19 -36.29
CA GLN A 605 -10.83 -21.76 -36.03
C GLN A 605 -11.39 -20.79 -37.07
N GLY A 606 -10.51 -20.18 -37.89
CA GLY A 606 -10.88 -19.44 -39.09
C GLY A 606 -11.36 -18.00 -38.84
N HIS A 607 -10.70 -17.04 -39.48
CA HIS A 607 -11.21 -15.67 -39.57
C HIS A 607 -12.49 -15.65 -40.39
N THR A 608 -13.63 -15.45 -39.72
CA THR A 608 -14.88 -15.03 -40.36
C THR A 608 -14.94 -13.51 -40.31
N GLU A 609 -14.73 -12.87 -41.46
CA GLU A 609 -14.80 -11.41 -41.61
C GLU A 609 -16.19 -10.90 -41.17
N GLY A 610 -16.22 -9.78 -40.43
CA GLY A 610 -17.44 -9.20 -39.87
C GLY A 610 -17.80 -9.63 -38.43
N ASN A 611 -16.99 -10.48 -37.78
CA ASN A 611 -17.17 -10.78 -36.35
C ASN A 611 -16.84 -9.57 -35.45
N THR A 612 -17.54 -9.44 -34.32
CA THR A 612 -17.22 -8.44 -33.27
C THR A 612 -16.02 -8.89 -32.41
N PRO A 613 -15.29 -7.96 -31.77
CA PRO A 613 -14.19 -8.30 -30.85
C PRO A 613 -14.67 -9.20 -29.68
N GLU A 614 -15.90 -8.97 -29.21
CA GLU A 614 -16.54 -9.80 -28.18
C GLU A 614 -16.69 -11.26 -28.63
N LYS A 615 -17.05 -11.50 -29.90
CA LYS A 615 -17.16 -12.86 -30.43
C LYS A 615 -15.81 -13.56 -30.43
N GLN A 616 -14.74 -12.94 -30.94
CA GLN A 616 -13.39 -13.52 -30.91
C GLN A 616 -12.93 -13.87 -29.48
N LEU A 617 -13.30 -13.05 -28.47
CA LEU A 617 -13.03 -13.32 -27.06
C LEU A 617 -13.86 -14.51 -26.52
N ASN A 618 -15.12 -14.63 -26.91
CA ASN A 618 -15.97 -15.78 -26.57
C ASN A 618 -15.50 -17.07 -27.29
N ASP A 619 -14.95 -16.94 -28.50
CA ASP A 619 -14.40 -18.04 -29.30
C ASP A 619 -13.15 -18.63 -28.61
N ILE A 620 -12.15 -17.81 -28.22
CA ILE A 620 -10.94 -18.31 -27.52
C ILE A 620 -11.26 -18.94 -26.15
N TYR A 621 -12.24 -18.42 -25.40
CA TYR A 621 -12.73 -19.09 -24.18
C TYR A 621 -13.35 -20.45 -24.47
N SER A 622 -14.08 -20.58 -25.58
CA SER A 622 -14.61 -21.87 -26.03
C SER A 622 -13.48 -22.84 -26.41
N THR A 623 -12.41 -22.37 -27.04
CA THR A 623 -11.22 -23.18 -27.39
C THR A 623 -10.57 -23.78 -26.14
N VAL A 624 -10.31 -22.97 -25.10
CA VAL A 624 -9.71 -23.45 -23.84
C VAL A 624 -10.63 -24.49 -23.17
N LEU A 625 -11.94 -24.25 -23.15
CA LEU A 625 -12.92 -25.14 -22.52
C LEU A 625 -13.23 -26.43 -23.30
N GLU A 626 -13.05 -26.46 -24.63
CA GLU A 626 -13.16 -27.71 -25.40
C GLU A 626 -11.85 -28.50 -25.41
N GLN A 627 -10.69 -27.84 -25.32
CA GLN A 627 -9.38 -28.51 -25.26
C GLN A 627 -9.05 -29.09 -23.86
N SER A 628 -9.66 -28.58 -22.79
CA SER A 628 -9.59 -29.20 -21.45
C SER A 628 -10.40 -30.50 -21.30
N ILE A 629 -11.09 -30.94 -22.37
CA ILE A 629 -11.88 -32.18 -22.40
C ILE A 629 -11.14 -33.21 -23.26
N PRO A 630 -10.57 -34.29 -22.69
CA PRO A 630 -9.76 -35.27 -23.43
C PRO A 630 -10.46 -35.85 -24.66
N ALA A 631 -9.80 -35.74 -25.82
CA ALA A 631 -10.33 -36.17 -27.11
C ALA A 631 -10.73 -37.66 -27.14
N GLY A 632 -10.02 -38.52 -26.40
CA GLY A 632 -10.29 -39.97 -26.32
C GLY A 632 -11.52 -40.40 -25.52
N PHE A 633 -12.17 -39.50 -24.76
CA PHE A 633 -13.36 -39.84 -23.97
C PHE A 633 -14.61 -40.09 -24.83
N SER A 634 -15.47 -41.01 -24.41
CA SER A 634 -16.77 -41.25 -25.04
C SER A 634 -17.73 -40.07 -24.83
N GLY A 635 -18.82 -40.02 -25.61
CA GLY A 635 -19.83 -38.94 -25.50
C GLY A 635 -20.36 -38.76 -24.07
N LYS A 636 -20.70 -39.86 -23.38
CA LYS A 636 -21.22 -39.83 -22.01
C LYS A 636 -20.19 -39.33 -20.99
N GLU A 637 -18.92 -39.66 -21.18
CA GLU A 637 -17.83 -39.16 -20.31
C GLU A 637 -17.58 -37.67 -20.53
N LYS A 638 -17.62 -37.21 -21.79
CA LYS A 638 -17.51 -35.78 -22.13
C LYS A 638 -18.69 -34.97 -21.58
N GLU A 639 -19.92 -35.51 -21.63
CA GLU A 639 -21.10 -34.90 -21.00
C GLU A 639 -20.97 -34.82 -19.47
N LYS A 640 -20.52 -35.90 -18.82
CA LYS A 640 -20.28 -35.93 -17.38
C LYS A 640 -19.22 -34.92 -16.95
N LEU A 641 -18.10 -34.83 -17.68
CA LEU A 641 -17.04 -33.85 -17.40
C LEU A 641 -17.53 -32.42 -17.62
N ARG A 642 -18.27 -32.13 -18.70
CA ARG A 642 -18.92 -30.83 -18.93
C ARG A 642 -19.87 -30.44 -17.79
N SER A 643 -20.63 -31.40 -17.24
CA SER A 643 -21.53 -31.16 -16.11
C SER A 643 -20.77 -30.81 -14.82
N MET A 644 -19.68 -31.54 -14.52
CA MET A 644 -18.79 -31.21 -13.39
C MET A 644 -18.14 -29.83 -13.56
N LEU A 645 -17.60 -29.56 -14.74
CA LEU A 645 -16.96 -28.29 -15.11
C LEU A 645 -17.94 -27.12 -14.97
N LYS A 646 -19.17 -27.23 -15.50
CA LYS A 646 -20.23 -26.22 -15.28
C LYS A 646 -20.51 -25.96 -13.80
N SER A 647 -20.63 -27.02 -12.99
CA SER A 647 -20.93 -26.89 -11.57
C SER A 647 -19.82 -26.17 -10.81
N GLN A 648 -18.55 -26.51 -11.07
CA GLN A 648 -17.41 -25.91 -10.41
C GLN A 648 -17.14 -24.49 -10.91
N LEU A 649 -17.05 -24.27 -12.23
CA LEU A 649 -16.90 -22.93 -12.80
C LEU A 649 -18.04 -22.00 -12.37
N GLY A 650 -19.28 -22.49 -12.36
CA GLY A 650 -20.43 -21.73 -11.92
C GLY A 650 -20.36 -21.32 -10.45
N SER A 651 -19.90 -22.22 -9.57
CA SER A 651 -19.59 -21.86 -8.18
C SER A 651 -18.49 -20.81 -8.09
N ILE A 652 -17.36 -21.00 -8.79
CA ILE A 652 -16.21 -20.09 -8.76
C ILE A 652 -16.59 -18.66 -9.21
N VAL A 653 -17.21 -18.51 -10.39
CA VAL A 653 -17.51 -17.18 -10.95
C VAL A 653 -18.64 -16.46 -10.23
N THR A 654 -19.38 -17.13 -9.35
CA THR A 654 -20.45 -16.55 -8.53
C THR A 654 -20.06 -16.34 -7.05
N LEU A 655 -18.82 -16.64 -6.65
CA LEU A 655 -18.31 -16.26 -5.33
C LEU A 655 -18.31 -14.72 -5.15
N PHE A 656 -18.48 -14.27 -3.90
CA PHE A 656 -18.34 -12.85 -3.51
C PHE A 656 -16.94 -12.47 -3.01
N SER A 657 -16.13 -13.48 -2.67
CA SER A 657 -14.74 -13.37 -2.17
C SER A 657 -14.01 -14.66 -2.57
N PRO A 658 -12.70 -14.65 -2.87
CA PRO A 658 -12.09 -15.71 -3.64
C PRO A 658 -11.55 -16.80 -2.71
N LEU A 659 -12.00 -18.04 -2.90
CA LEU A 659 -11.55 -19.18 -2.09
C LEU A 659 -10.35 -19.89 -2.72
N SER A 660 -9.52 -20.52 -1.88
CA SER A 660 -8.52 -21.48 -2.35
C SER A 660 -9.19 -22.74 -2.91
N ILE A 661 -8.43 -23.60 -3.62
CA ILE A 661 -8.97 -24.88 -4.08
C ILE A 661 -9.44 -25.74 -2.90
N GLN A 662 -8.70 -25.74 -1.78
CA GLN A 662 -9.07 -26.49 -0.58
C GLN A 662 -10.40 -25.99 0.01
N SER A 663 -10.50 -24.68 0.25
CA SER A 663 -11.70 -24.07 0.83
C SER A 663 -12.91 -24.17 -0.09
N LEU A 664 -12.73 -24.02 -1.41
CA LEU A 664 -13.80 -24.24 -2.39
C LEU A 664 -14.29 -25.68 -2.39
N SER A 665 -13.38 -26.66 -2.35
CA SER A 665 -13.72 -28.09 -2.34
C SER A 665 -14.50 -28.47 -1.08
N ASN A 666 -14.02 -27.99 0.08
CA ASN A 666 -14.68 -28.15 1.37
C ASN A 666 -16.09 -27.51 1.39
N LEU A 667 -16.24 -26.28 0.87
CA LEU A 667 -17.54 -25.62 0.73
C LEU A 667 -18.49 -26.40 -0.19
N MET A 668 -18.00 -26.90 -1.32
CA MET A 668 -18.78 -27.67 -2.29
C MET A 668 -19.07 -29.12 -1.83
N GLU A 669 -18.57 -29.55 -0.67
CA GLU A 669 -18.62 -30.95 -0.21
C GLU A 669 -18.03 -31.94 -1.24
N THR A 670 -16.97 -31.50 -1.94
CA THR A 670 -16.25 -32.25 -2.96
C THR A 670 -14.79 -32.49 -2.58
N ARG A 671 -14.13 -33.42 -3.26
CA ARG A 671 -12.69 -33.69 -3.04
C ARG A 671 -11.82 -32.74 -3.85
N ASP A 672 -10.71 -32.33 -3.25
CA ASP A 672 -9.70 -31.43 -3.82
C ASP A 672 -9.11 -31.95 -5.13
N ASP A 673 -8.92 -33.26 -5.24
CA ASP A 673 -8.39 -33.91 -6.44
C ASP A 673 -9.31 -33.67 -7.66
N LYS A 674 -10.63 -33.69 -7.47
CA LYS A 674 -11.61 -33.45 -8.55
C LYS A 674 -11.71 -31.99 -8.95
N VAL A 675 -11.53 -31.04 -8.02
CA VAL A 675 -11.50 -29.61 -8.37
C VAL A 675 -10.18 -29.27 -9.07
N SER A 676 -9.05 -29.72 -8.50
CA SER A 676 -7.72 -29.55 -9.09
C SER A 676 -7.62 -30.14 -10.50
N GLN A 677 -8.13 -31.37 -10.70
CA GLN A 677 -8.12 -32.03 -12.01
C GLN A 677 -8.96 -31.28 -13.05
N THR A 678 -10.10 -30.72 -12.66
CA THR A 678 -11.02 -30.05 -13.59
C THR A 678 -10.54 -28.63 -13.95
N LEU A 679 -9.72 -28.01 -13.10
CA LEU A 679 -9.08 -26.71 -13.36
C LEU A 679 -7.69 -26.81 -14.03
N HIS A 680 -7.10 -28.01 -14.13
CA HIS A 680 -5.70 -28.22 -14.51
C HIS A 680 -5.30 -27.58 -15.86
N ASP A 681 -6.17 -27.68 -16.85
CA ASP A 681 -5.95 -27.17 -18.22
C ASP A 681 -6.63 -25.80 -18.47
N LEU A 682 -6.87 -25.01 -17.41
CA LEU A 682 -7.57 -23.72 -17.46
C LEU A 682 -6.73 -22.52 -16.96
N HIS A 683 -5.40 -22.66 -16.86
CA HIS A 683 -4.48 -21.58 -16.43
C HIS A 683 -4.53 -20.33 -17.35
N ALA A 684 -5.06 -20.44 -18.57
CA ALA A 684 -5.27 -19.32 -19.49
C ALA A 684 -6.40 -18.38 -19.06
N ILE A 685 -7.31 -18.89 -18.22
CA ILE A 685 -8.50 -18.22 -17.70
C ILE A 685 -8.34 -17.91 -16.21
N PHE A 686 -7.72 -18.82 -15.44
CA PHE A 686 -7.55 -18.72 -14.00
C PHE A 686 -6.09 -18.53 -13.60
N ASP A 687 -5.86 -17.59 -12.68
CA ASP A 687 -4.69 -17.64 -11.82
C ASP A 687 -4.92 -18.76 -10.78
N ILE A 688 -4.13 -19.83 -10.90
CA ILE A 688 -4.21 -21.03 -10.04
C ILE A 688 -2.91 -21.09 -9.23
N PRO A 689 -2.94 -20.71 -7.95
CA PRO A 689 -1.74 -20.69 -7.10
C PRO A 689 -1.13 -22.07 -6.90
N LYS A 690 0.19 -22.11 -6.68
CA LYS A 690 0.91 -23.33 -6.27
C LYS A 690 0.75 -23.65 -4.78
N GLU A 691 0.42 -22.65 -3.96
CA GLU A 691 0.21 -22.79 -2.53
C GLU A 691 -1.26 -23.16 -2.27
N PRO A 692 -1.56 -24.26 -1.54
CA PRO A 692 -2.92 -24.80 -1.44
C PRO A 692 -3.92 -23.89 -0.71
N ASN A 693 -3.41 -22.95 0.10
CA ASN A 693 -4.23 -21.97 0.84
C ASN A 693 -4.41 -20.65 0.08
N SER A 694 -3.69 -20.43 -1.03
CA SER A 694 -3.82 -19.20 -1.82
C SER A 694 -5.08 -19.24 -2.71
N ALA A 695 -5.77 -18.11 -2.82
CA ALA A 695 -7.08 -18.00 -3.43
C ALA A 695 -7.05 -18.12 -4.97
N LEU A 696 -7.97 -18.90 -5.54
CA LEU A 696 -8.22 -19.03 -6.98
C LEU A 696 -8.82 -17.73 -7.52
N ARG A 697 -8.30 -17.22 -8.65
CA ARG A 697 -8.77 -15.95 -9.24
C ARG A 697 -8.98 -16.07 -10.75
N LEU A 698 -9.94 -15.30 -11.28
CA LEU A 698 -10.05 -15.07 -12.73
C LEU A 698 -8.94 -14.13 -13.19
N HIS A 699 -8.33 -14.39 -14.35
CA HIS A 699 -7.41 -13.45 -14.98
C HIS A 699 -8.11 -12.20 -15.54
N HIS A 700 -9.43 -12.23 -15.75
CA HIS A 700 -10.24 -11.05 -16.09
C HIS A 700 -11.75 -11.34 -15.88
N PRO A 701 -12.57 -10.35 -15.46
CA PRO A 701 -14.00 -10.56 -15.21
C PRO A 701 -14.83 -11.10 -16.39
N SER A 702 -14.49 -10.74 -17.64
CA SER A 702 -15.31 -11.09 -18.83
C SER A 702 -15.52 -12.59 -19.08
N PHE A 703 -14.74 -13.47 -18.45
CA PHE A 703 -15.02 -14.91 -18.50
C PHE A 703 -16.28 -15.29 -17.68
N ARG A 704 -16.56 -14.58 -16.58
CA ARG A 704 -17.85 -14.68 -15.87
C ARG A 704 -18.99 -14.33 -16.82
N ASP A 705 -18.90 -13.19 -17.49
CA ASP A 705 -19.94 -12.70 -18.40
C ASP A 705 -20.20 -13.68 -19.55
N PHE A 706 -19.13 -14.27 -20.11
CA PHE A 706 -19.20 -15.33 -21.11
C PHE A 706 -19.91 -16.59 -20.62
N LEU A 707 -19.66 -17.03 -19.38
CA LEU A 707 -20.33 -18.21 -18.82
C LEU A 707 -21.80 -17.95 -18.46
N LEU A 708 -22.13 -16.77 -17.96
CA LEU A 708 -23.45 -16.45 -17.42
C LEU A 708 -24.43 -15.94 -18.50
N ASP A 709 -23.95 -15.28 -19.57
CA ASP A 709 -24.82 -14.88 -20.69
C ASP A 709 -24.99 -16.01 -21.73
N LYS A 710 -26.24 -16.45 -21.87
CA LYS A 710 -26.70 -17.44 -22.86
C LYS A 710 -26.50 -16.97 -24.32
N LYS A 711 -26.38 -15.65 -24.57
CA LYS A 711 -26.05 -15.08 -25.89
C LYS A 711 -24.55 -15.17 -26.18
N ARG A 712 -23.70 -14.79 -25.21
CA ARG A 712 -22.24 -14.74 -25.36
C ARG A 712 -21.59 -16.11 -25.50
N SER A 713 -22.04 -17.07 -24.70
CA SER A 713 -21.51 -18.43 -24.70
C SER A 713 -21.65 -19.16 -26.05
N GLY A 714 -22.53 -18.69 -26.95
CA GLY A 714 -22.72 -19.16 -28.33
C GLY A 714 -23.30 -20.57 -28.48
N ASN A 715 -23.02 -21.44 -27.52
CA ASN A 715 -23.45 -22.83 -27.42
C ASN A 715 -23.87 -23.12 -25.97
N ALA A 716 -25.01 -23.80 -25.79
CA ALA A 716 -25.47 -24.26 -24.47
C ALA A 716 -24.51 -25.26 -23.78
N LYS A 717 -23.44 -25.70 -24.47
CA LYS A 717 -22.37 -26.60 -23.99
C LYS A 717 -21.77 -26.18 -22.64
N PHE A 718 -21.51 -24.88 -22.42
CA PHE A 718 -20.77 -24.39 -21.25
C PHE A 718 -21.51 -23.34 -20.40
N CYS A 719 -22.58 -22.72 -20.90
CA CYS A 719 -23.34 -21.73 -20.15
C CYS A 719 -23.83 -22.25 -18.78
N VAL A 720 -23.67 -21.42 -17.76
CA VAL A 720 -24.08 -21.61 -16.36
C VAL A 720 -25.30 -20.76 -16.07
N ASP A 721 -26.25 -21.27 -15.28
CA ASP A 721 -27.35 -20.47 -14.76
C ASP A 721 -26.96 -19.80 -13.42
N GLU A 722 -26.81 -18.48 -13.41
CA GLU A 722 -26.34 -17.72 -12.23
C GLU A 722 -27.25 -17.93 -11.00
N LYS A 723 -28.56 -18.04 -11.21
CA LYS A 723 -29.52 -18.26 -10.11
C LYS A 723 -29.35 -19.65 -9.52
N GLN A 724 -29.21 -20.67 -10.37
CA GLN A 724 -28.96 -22.04 -9.90
C GLN A 724 -27.61 -22.16 -9.16
N ALA A 725 -26.56 -21.48 -9.65
CA ALA A 725 -25.25 -21.43 -8.98
C ALA A 725 -25.33 -20.77 -7.60
N HIS A 726 -26.01 -19.62 -7.48
CA HIS A 726 -26.23 -18.95 -6.20
C HIS A 726 -27.13 -19.75 -5.24
N GLN A 727 -28.22 -20.37 -5.72
CA GLN A 727 -29.04 -21.30 -4.91
C GLN A 727 -28.20 -22.46 -4.36
N SER A 728 -27.36 -23.06 -5.23
CA SER A 728 -26.42 -24.11 -4.83
C SER A 728 -25.45 -23.64 -3.76
N LEU A 729 -24.78 -22.50 -3.95
CA LEU A 729 -23.83 -21.95 -2.98
C LEU A 729 -24.49 -21.64 -1.63
N SER A 730 -25.70 -21.07 -1.60
CA SER A 730 -26.42 -20.83 -0.34
C SER A 730 -26.72 -22.14 0.42
N ALA A 731 -27.18 -23.17 -0.30
CA ALA A 731 -27.46 -24.49 0.26
C ALA A 731 -26.18 -25.29 0.67
N HIS A 732 -25.02 -24.93 0.13
CA HIS A 732 -23.71 -25.42 0.58
C HIS A 732 -23.24 -24.66 1.84
N CYS A 733 -23.31 -23.33 1.84
CA CYS A 733 -22.94 -22.50 2.99
C CYS A 733 -23.71 -22.90 4.26
N MET A 734 -25.04 -23.07 4.17
CA MET A 734 -25.86 -23.51 5.30
C MET A 734 -25.47 -24.92 5.79
N ARG A 735 -25.19 -25.88 4.90
CA ARG A 735 -24.76 -27.23 5.30
C ARG A 735 -23.38 -27.24 5.97
N LEU A 736 -22.44 -26.45 5.46
CA LEU A 736 -21.12 -26.30 6.06
C LEU A 736 -21.24 -25.69 7.46
N MET A 737 -21.96 -24.58 7.60
CA MET A 737 -22.20 -23.95 8.90
C MET A 737 -22.90 -24.90 9.88
N SER A 738 -23.92 -25.66 9.46
CA SER A 738 -24.57 -26.64 10.34
C SER A 738 -23.65 -27.76 10.84
N LYS A 739 -22.55 -28.06 10.13
CA LYS A 739 -21.54 -29.05 10.54
C LYS A 739 -20.43 -28.44 11.40
N SER A 740 -20.14 -27.15 11.22
CA SER A 740 -18.99 -26.48 11.83
C SER A 740 -19.35 -25.62 13.05
N LEU A 741 -20.51 -24.95 13.04
CA LEU A 741 -20.89 -23.96 14.05
C LEU A 741 -21.63 -24.60 15.23
N LYS A 742 -21.12 -24.33 16.43
CA LYS A 742 -21.58 -24.83 17.73
C LYS A 742 -21.32 -23.76 18.81
N GLN A 743 -21.95 -23.89 19.98
CA GLN A 743 -21.65 -23.06 21.14
C GLN A 743 -20.20 -23.27 21.61
N ASP A 744 -19.53 -22.16 21.94
CA ASP A 744 -18.10 -22.10 22.27
C ASP A 744 -17.25 -22.76 21.18
N LEU A 745 -17.38 -22.19 19.97
CA LEU A 745 -16.75 -22.65 18.75
C LEU A 745 -15.22 -22.76 18.90
N LEU A 746 -14.63 -21.78 19.58
CA LEU A 746 -13.19 -21.69 19.85
C LEU A 746 -12.75 -22.50 21.08
N GLY A 747 -13.67 -22.98 21.93
CA GLY A 747 -13.37 -23.71 23.18
C GLY A 747 -12.71 -22.85 24.26
N ILE A 748 -13.17 -21.61 24.42
CA ILE A 748 -12.59 -20.60 25.31
C ILE A 748 -13.09 -20.74 26.75
N GLY A 749 -14.30 -21.25 26.99
CA GLY A 749 -14.87 -21.53 28.32
C GLY A 749 -15.08 -20.32 29.24
N ARG A 750 -14.72 -19.10 28.80
CA ARG A 750 -14.76 -17.85 29.57
C ARG A 750 -15.73 -16.86 28.91
N PRO A 751 -16.99 -16.72 29.37
CA PRO A 751 -17.98 -15.87 28.69
C PRO A 751 -17.61 -14.39 28.54
N GLY A 752 -16.74 -13.86 29.40
CA GLY A 752 -16.23 -12.49 29.33
C GLY A 752 -14.91 -12.31 28.57
N ALA A 753 -14.37 -13.35 27.91
CA ALA A 753 -13.15 -13.22 27.12
C ALA A 753 -13.40 -12.35 25.88
N PRO A 754 -12.62 -11.28 25.64
CA PRO A 754 -12.83 -10.40 24.51
C PRO A 754 -12.32 -11.03 23.20
N ALA A 755 -12.93 -10.67 22.07
CA ALA A 755 -12.50 -11.14 20.75
C ALA A 755 -11.04 -10.75 20.41
N THR A 756 -10.55 -9.65 20.98
CA THR A 756 -9.18 -9.14 20.80
C THR A 756 -8.10 -9.91 21.57
N GLU A 757 -8.46 -10.84 22.47
CA GLU A 757 -7.52 -11.73 23.18
C GLU A 757 -7.16 -13.00 22.36
N ILE A 758 -7.74 -13.20 21.17
CA ILE A 758 -7.65 -14.46 20.42
C ILE A 758 -6.45 -14.48 19.46
N GLU A 759 -5.63 -15.52 19.56
CA GLU A 759 -4.58 -15.84 18.59
C GLU A 759 -5.20 -16.22 17.23
N ASN A 760 -4.75 -15.58 16.14
CA ASN A 760 -5.23 -15.86 14.78
C ASN A 760 -5.12 -17.36 14.40
N ASP A 761 -4.04 -18.03 14.83
CA ASP A 761 -3.85 -19.48 14.69
C ASP A 761 -5.02 -20.31 15.23
N ARG A 762 -5.64 -19.87 16.33
CA ARG A 762 -6.80 -20.54 16.93
C ARG A 762 -8.09 -20.20 16.18
N LEU A 763 -8.23 -18.96 15.74
CA LEU A 763 -9.35 -18.50 14.93
C LEU A 763 -9.42 -19.28 13.61
N GLU A 764 -8.32 -19.33 12.83
CA GLU A 764 -8.26 -20.02 11.54
C GLU A 764 -8.52 -21.54 11.62
N ARG A 765 -8.10 -22.19 12.72
CA ARG A 765 -8.34 -23.64 12.93
C ARG A 765 -9.80 -23.99 13.22
N CYS A 766 -10.56 -23.07 13.82
CA CYS A 766 -11.98 -23.28 14.18
C CYS A 766 -12.95 -22.62 13.19
N LEU A 767 -12.52 -21.54 12.53
CA LEU A 767 -13.19 -20.83 11.46
C LEU A 767 -12.25 -20.77 10.24
N PRO A 768 -12.07 -21.87 9.48
CA PRO A 768 -11.33 -21.85 8.22
C PRO A 768 -12.06 -20.99 7.17
N ALA A 769 -11.35 -20.58 6.13
CA ALA A 769 -11.82 -19.55 5.18
C ALA A 769 -13.18 -19.88 4.52
N GLU A 770 -13.48 -21.15 4.27
CA GLU A 770 -14.78 -21.60 3.76
C GLU A 770 -15.94 -21.42 4.76
N VAL A 771 -15.68 -21.58 6.06
CA VAL A 771 -16.70 -21.35 7.11
C VAL A 771 -16.90 -19.85 7.32
N GLN A 772 -15.81 -19.06 7.32
CA GLN A 772 -15.89 -17.59 7.32
C GLN A 772 -16.69 -17.07 6.12
N TYR A 773 -16.40 -17.58 4.92
CA TYR A 773 -17.14 -17.27 3.70
C TYR A 773 -18.62 -17.63 3.84
N ALA A 774 -18.93 -18.83 4.34
CA ALA A 774 -20.30 -19.28 4.54
C ALA A 774 -21.04 -18.36 5.53
N CYS A 775 -20.40 -17.94 6.62
CA CYS A 775 -20.98 -17.02 7.60
C CYS A 775 -21.32 -15.65 6.99
N LEU A 776 -20.51 -15.13 6.07
CA LEU A 776 -20.71 -13.79 5.49
C LEU A 776 -21.71 -13.78 4.32
N TYR A 777 -21.68 -14.78 3.44
CA TYR A 777 -22.29 -14.65 2.10
C TYR A 777 -23.53 -15.54 1.85
N TRP A 778 -23.94 -16.40 2.78
CA TRP A 778 -25.05 -17.35 2.56
C TRP A 778 -26.39 -16.66 2.23
N ILE A 779 -26.69 -15.52 2.86
CA ILE A 779 -27.90 -14.72 2.61
C ILE A 779 -27.82 -14.04 1.25
N GLN A 780 -26.67 -13.45 0.90
CA GLN A 780 -26.48 -12.78 -0.40
C GLN A 780 -26.62 -13.78 -1.56
N HIS A 781 -26.18 -15.02 -1.37
CA HIS A 781 -26.45 -16.13 -2.29
C HIS A 781 -27.94 -16.52 -2.33
N ALA A 782 -28.64 -16.59 -1.19
CA ALA A 782 -30.08 -16.85 -1.17
C ALA A 782 -30.87 -15.78 -1.96
N GLN A 783 -30.48 -14.51 -1.79
CA GLN A 783 -31.07 -13.33 -2.43
C GLN A 783 -30.84 -13.35 -3.95
N LYS A 784 -29.60 -13.44 -4.42
CA LYS A 784 -29.30 -13.49 -5.87
C LYS A 784 -29.79 -14.77 -6.55
N GLY A 785 -29.90 -15.88 -5.79
CA GLY A 785 -30.58 -17.10 -6.23
C GLY A 785 -32.09 -16.94 -6.44
N GLY A 786 -32.71 -15.85 -5.97
CA GLY A 786 -34.15 -15.63 -6.04
C GLY A 786 -34.95 -16.63 -5.21
N SER A 787 -34.41 -17.05 -4.07
CA SER A 787 -34.95 -18.12 -3.23
C SER A 787 -36.32 -17.74 -2.66
N GLN A 788 -37.36 -18.53 -2.96
CA GLN A 788 -38.70 -18.32 -2.39
C GLN A 788 -38.75 -18.84 -0.96
N LEU A 789 -38.48 -17.95 -0.01
CA LEU A 789 -38.52 -18.25 1.43
C LEU A 789 -39.93 -18.67 1.88
N ARG A 790 -39.99 -19.70 2.73
CA ARG A 790 -41.22 -20.28 3.30
C ARG A 790 -41.03 -20.64 4.76
N ASP A 791 -42.13 -20.79 5.49
CA ASP A 791 -42.01 -21.33 6.85
C ASP A 791 -41.45 -22.76 6.85
N ASP A 792 -40.57 -23.07 7.82
CA ASP A 792 -39.89 -24.36 8.01
C ASP A 792 -39.07 -24.85 6.78
N ASP A 793 -38.69 -23.94 5.88
CA ASP A 793 -37.72 -24.22 4.81
C ASP A 793 -36.27 -24.40 5.33
N GLN A 794 -35.29 -24.48 4.43
CA GLN A 794 -33.89 -24.65 4.83
C GLN A 794 -33.35 -23.45 5.62
N VAL A 795 -33.74 -22.23 5.26
CA VAL A 795 -33.29 -20.99 5.91
C VAL A 795 -33.92 -20.87 7.30
N HIS A 796 -35.23 -21.09 7.40
CA HIS A 796 -35.95 -21.04 8.67
C HIS A 796 -35.42 -22.11 9.65
N ARG A 797 -35.18 -23.34 9.19
CA ARG A 797 -34.60 -24.39 10.05
C ARG A 797 -33.16 -24.09 10.45
N PHE A 798 -32.32 -23.63 9.52
CA PHE A 798 -30.95 -23.21 9.83
C PHE A 798 -30.92 -22.11 10.90
N LEU A 799 -31.77 -21.08 10.79
CA LEU A 799 -31.85 -20.00 11.76
C LEU A 799 -32.35 -20.46 13.13
N LYS A 800 -33.38 -21.33 13.19
CA LYS A 800 -33.87 -21.92 14.45
C LYS A 800 -32.81 -22.70 15.21
N GLU A 801 -31.86 -23.33 14.51
CA GLU A 801 -30.85 -24.23 15.09
C GLU A 801 -29.48 -23.58 15.29
N HIS A 802 -29.09 -22.63 14.42
CA HIS A 802 -27.74 -22.05 14.40
C HIS A 802 -27.65 -20.52 14.48
N LEU A 803 -28.74 -19.78 14.72
CA LEU A 803 -28.65 -18.31 14.86
C LEU A 803 -27.57 -17.88 15.88
N LEU A 804 -27.63 -18.38 17.11
CA LEU A 804 -26.67 -17.97 18.15
C LEU A 804 -25.24 -18.41 17.83
N HIS A 805 -25.08 -19.61 17.23
CA HIS A 805 -23.80 -20.13 16.75
C HIS A 805 -23.19 -19.28 15.62
N TRP A 806 -24.03 -18.73 14.74
CA TRP A 806 -23.64 -17.81 13.67
C TRP A 806 -23.28 -16.42 14.20
N LEU A 807 -24.02 -15.90 15.19
CA LEU A 807 -23.68 -14.64 15.86
C LEU A 807 -22.39 -14.74 16.67
N GLU A 808 -22.12 -15.87 17.33
CA GLU A 808 -20.84 -16.12 18.01
C GLU A 808 -19.67 -16.10 17.00
N ALA A 809 -19.81 -16.80 15.87
CA ALA A 809 -18.80 -16.81 14.82
C ALA A 809 -18.53 -15.41 14.23
N LEU A 810 -19.59 -14.64 13.94
CA LEU A 810 -19.48 -13.25 13.50
C LEU A 810 -18.85 -12.35 14.57
N GLY A 811 -19.10 -12.60 15.85
CA GLY A 811 -18.42 -11.93 16.97
C GLY A 811 -16.91 -12.18 16.96
N TRP A 812 -16.49 -13.46 16.90
CA TRP A 812 -15.06 -13.81 16.84
C TRP A 812 -14.36 -13.28 15.58
N MET A 813 -15.07 -13.15 14.45
CA MET A 813 -14.56 -12.54 13.22
C MET A 813 -14.53 -10.99 13.25
N GLN A 814 -15.14 -10.34 14.24
CA GLN A 814 -15.44 -8.89 14.26
C GLN A 814 -16.29 -8.43 13.05
N LYS A 815 -17.29 -9.25 12.70
CA LYS A 815 -18.18 -9.11 11.53
C LYS A 815 -19.67 -9.07 11.85
N VAL A 816 -20.03 -8.76 13.10
CA VAL A 816 -21.44 -8.59 13.54
C VAL A 816 -22.14 -7.47 12.76
N SER A 817 -21.39 -6.41 12.38
CA SER A 817 -21.84 -5.35 11.48
C SER A 817 -22.38 -5.90 10.16
N GLU A 818 -21.58 -6.67 9.43
CA GLU A 818 -21.93 -7.28 8.16
C GLU A 818 -23.05 -8.30 8.32
N GLY A 819 -23.06 -9.06 9.42
CA GLY A 819 -24.18 -9.93 9.81
C GLY A 819 -25.51 -9.19 9.95
N PHE A 820 -25.52 -8.03 10.60
CA PHE A 820 -26.71 -7.19 10.74
C PHE A 820 -27.21 -6.66 9.38
N HIS A 821 -26.31 -6.23 8.48
CA HIS A 821 -26.69 -5.86 7.12
C HIS A 821 -27.25 -7.05 6.31
N ALA A 822 -26.71 -8.25 6.52
CA ALA A 822 -27.23 -9.47 5.91
C ALA A 822 -28.63 -9.84 6.48
N ILE A 823 -28.88 -9.63 7.78
CA ILE A 823 -30.20 -9.80 8.41
C ILE A 823 -31.24 -8.85 7.81
N VAL A 824 -30.91 -7.56 7.64
CA VAL A 824 -31.80 -6.58 6.97
C VAL A 824 -32.07 -6.97 5.52
N SER A 825 -31.07 -7.52 4.82
CA SER A 825 -31.25 -8.06 3.47
C SER A 825 -32.20 -9.25 3.45
N LEU A 826 -32.14 -10.16 4.44
CA LEU A 826 -33.06 -11.29 4.57
C LEU A 826 -34.49 -10.85 4.89
N GLU A 827 -34.67 -9.89 5.81
CA GLU A 827 -35.96 -9.29 6.13
C GLU A 827 -36.64 -8.74 4.85
N SER A 828 -35.87 -8.07 3.97
CA SER A 828 -36.37 -7.55 2.68
C SER A 828 -36.83 -8.62 1.67
N MET A 829 -36.39 -9.88 1.84
CA MET A 829 -36.81 -11.00 1.00
C MET A 829 -38.11 -11.67 1.48
N ILE A 830 -38.54 -11.40 2.71
CA ILE A 830 -39.63 -12.11 3.37
C ILE A 830 -40.98 -11.42 3.09
N SER A 831 -42.01 -12.24 2.90
CA SER A 831 -43.38 -11.76 2.77
C SER A 831 -44.19 -12.31 3.94
N ALA A 832 -44.55 -11.43 4.89
CA ALA A 832 -45.32 -11.81 6.08
C ALA A 832 -46.64 -12.54 5.77
N GLN A 833 -47.24 -12.27 4.59
CA GLN A 833 -48.44 -12.98 4.11
C GLN A 833 -48.20 -14.43 3.66
N ARG A 834 -46.94 -14.81 3.37
CA ARG A 834 -46.57 -16.14 2.84
C ARG A 834 -45.76 -16.99 3.82
N CYS A 835 -45.01 -16.35 4.71
CA CYS A 835 -44.16 -16.99 5.72
C CYS A 835 -44.16 -16.16 7.01
N PRO A 836 -45.30 -16.09 7.72
CA PRO A 836 -45.46 -15.23 8.90
C PRO A 836 -44.50 -15.62 10.02
N ARG A 837 -44.31 -16.92 10.29
CA ARG A 837 -43.44 -17.39 11.38
C ARG A 837 -41.97 -17.08 11.08
N LEU A 838 -41.55 -17.14 9.82
CA LEU A 838 -40.21 -16.69 9.42
C LEU A 838 -40.07 -15.15 9.56
N SER A 839 -41.11 -14.40 9.20
CA SER A 839 -41.12 -12.93 9.31
C SER A 839 -41.00 -12.46 10.76
N GLU A 840 -41.74 -13.09 11.67
CA GLU A 840 -41.69 -12.87 13.11
C GLU A 840 -40.29 -13.20 13.66
N PHE A 841 -39.77 -14.40 13.38
CA PHE A 841 -38.44 -14.83 13.82
C PHE A 841 -37.31 -13.91 13.31
N VAL A 842 -37.37 -13.47 12.05
CA VAL A 842 -36.34 -12.60 11.47
C VAL A 842 -36.42 -11.17 12.01
N HIS A 843 -37.63 -10.68 12.33
CA HIS A 843 -37.82 -9.41 13.01
C HIS A 843 -37.22 -9.43 14.43
N ASP A 844 -37.50 -10.46 15.22
CA ASP A 844 -36.93 -10.60 16.56
C ASP A 844 -35.42 -10.83 16.54
N MET A 845 -34.90 -11.61 15.59
CA MET A 845 -33.44 -11.74 15.34
C MET A 845 -32.79 -10.37 15.08
N LYS A 846 -33.41 -9.52 14.26
CA LYS A 846 -32.92 -8.18 13.96
C LYS A 846 -32.90 -7.29 15.21
N ARG A 847 -33.94 -7.37 16.06
CA ARG A 847 -34.00 -6.65 17.34
C ARG A 847 -32.93 -7.16 18.32
N PHE A 848 -32.80 -8.48 18.47
CA PHE A 848 -31.79 -9.14 19.30
C PHE A 848 -30.38 -8.65 18.97
N VAL A 849 -29.99 -8.70 17.70
CA VAL A 849 -28.68 -8.23 17.25
C VAL A 849 -28.55 -6.73 17.49
N LEU A 850 -29.57 -5.91 17.19
CA LEU A 850 -29.50 -4.45 17.38
C LEU A 850 -29.24 -4.05 18.85
N TYR A 851 -29.89 -4.70 19.82
CA TYR A 851 -29.71 -4.40 21.25
C TYR A 851 -28.42 -4.95 21.84
N HIS A 852 -27.94 -6.12 21.37
CA HIS A 852 -26.83 -6.82 22.00
C HIS A 852 -25.51 -6.76 21.22
N ARG A 853 -25.49 -6.12 20.03
CA ARG A 853 -24.33 -6.00 19.13
C ARG A 853 -23.01 -5.71 19.84
N SER A 854 -22.95 -4.68 20.69
CA SER A 854 -21.71 -4.29 21.39
C SER A 854 -21.19 -5.36 22.36
N ALA A 855 -22.07 -6.14 22.98
CA ALA A 855 -21.68 -7.25 23.84
C ALA A 855 -21.17 -8.46 23.02
N ILE A 856 -21.78 -8.73 21.87
CA ILE A 856 -21.39 -9.82 20.95
C ILE A 856 -20.08 -9.47 20.23
N GLU A 857 -19.89 -8.21 19.82
CA GLU A 857 -18.64 -7.71 19.23
C GLU A 857 -17.50 -7.71 20.27
N LEU A 858 -17.76 -7.29 21.51
CA LEU A 858 -16.73 -7.29 22.56
C LEU A 858 -16.34 -8.72 22.99
N ALA A 859 -17.31 -9.54 23.40
CA ALA A 859 -17.09 -10.86 23.98
C ALA A 859 -18.14 -11.86 23.46
N PRO A 860 -17.88 -12.60 22.36
CA PRO A 860 -18.90 -13.31 21.59
C PRO A 860 -19.74 -14.34 22.35
N LEU A 861 -19.19 -14.95 23.40
CA LEU A 861 -19.91 -15.87 24.29
C LEU A 861 -21.01 -15.20 25.12
N GLN A 862 -21.02 -13.87 25.25
CA GLN A 862 -22.14 -13.13 25.86
C GLN A 862 -23.44 -13.28 25.07
N THR A 863 -23.40 -13.73 23.81
CA THR A 863 -24.58 -14.15 23.02
C THR A 863 -25.49 -15.09 23.81
N TYR A 864 -24.90 -16.06 24.53
CA TYR A 864 -25.65 -17.04 25.32
C TYR A 864 -25.86 -16.58 26.76
N CYS A 865 -24.83 -16.00 27.38
CA CYS A 865 -24.82 -15.73 28.83
C CYS A 865 -25.52 -14.44 29.25
N SER A 866 -25.60 -13.44 28.37
CA SER A 866 -26.25 -12.15 28.66
C SER A 866 -27.31 -11.78 27.63
N ALA A 867 -27.00 -11.82 26.34
CA ALA A 867 -27.92 -11.39 25.29
C ALA A 867 -29.20 -12.25 25.27
N LEU A 868 -29.07 -13.58 25.24
CA LEU A 868 -30.22 -14.48 25.33
C LEU A 868 -30.96 -14.41 26.67
N VAL A 869 -30.23 -14.28 27.79
CA VAL A 869 -30.81 -14.30 29.15
C VAL A 869 -31.60 -13.02 29.46
N PHE A 870 -31.12 -11.86 28.98
CA PHE A 870 -31.77 -10.56 29.20
C PHE A 870 -32.63 -10.09 28.01
N SER A 871 -32.79 -10.93 26.98
CA SER A 871 -33.80 -10.69 25.94
C SER A 871 -35.21 -10.87 26.51
N PRO A 872 -36.08 -9.84 26.44
CA PRO A 872 -37.43 -9.94 27.00
C PRO A 872 -38.29 -10.91 26.19
N ALA A 873 -38.77 -11.98 26.83
CA ALA A 873 -39.58 -13.05 26.22
C ALA A 873 -40.92 -12.56 25.61
N ALA A 874 -41.34 -11.33 25.92
CA ALA A 874 -42.29 -10.56 25.14
C ALA A 874 -41.88 -9.08 25.21
N SER A 875 -41.76 -8.41 24.06
CA SER A 875 -41.39 -6.99 23.99
C SER A 875 -42.48 -6.16 23.33
N LEU A 876 -43.10 -5.27 24.11
CA LEU A 876 -44.19 -4.40 23.67
C LEU A 876 -43.64 -3.26 22.79
N THR A 877 -43.95 -3.30 21.49
CA THR A 877 -43.66 -2.22 20.53
C THR A 877 -44.81 -1.21 20.53
N LEU A 878 -44.51 0.08 20.75
CA LEU A 878 -45.50 1.15 20.86
C LEU A 878 -45.66 1.89 19.52
N GLU A 879 -46.40 1.28 18.59
CA GLU A 879 -46.67 1.88 17.28
C GLU A 879 -47.83 2.90 17.33
N GLY A 880 -47.67 4.05 16.66
CA GLY A 880 -48.75 5.04 16.56
C GLY A 880 -48.32 6.50 16.33
N HIS A 881 -47.03 6.82 16.46
CA HIS A 881 -46.49 8.11 16.00
C HIS A 881 -46.21 8.09 14.48
N SER A 882 -46.49 9.19 13.79
CA SER A 882 -46.34 9.30 12.32
C SER A 882 -45.03 9.97 11.87
N ASN A 883 -44.20 10.37 12.84
CA ASN A 883 -42.88 10.97 12.66
C ASN A 883 -41.93 10.52 13.79
N PRO A 884 -40.62 10.81 13.71
CA PRO A 884 -39.65 10.46 14.74
C PRO A 884 -40.05 10.95 16.15
N VAL A 885 -40.03 10.02 17.09
CA VAL A 885 -40.10 10.30 18.54
C VAL A 885 -38.76 10.89 18.97
N TRP A 886 -38.79 12.00 19.70
CA TRP A 886 -37.60 12.72 20.15
C TRP A 886 -37.35 12.61 21.66
N ALA A 887 -38.41 12.42 22.44
CA ALA A 887 -38.30 12.23 23.89
C ALA A 887 -39.27 11.17 24.39
N VAL A 888 -38.84 10.42 25.41
CA VAL A 888 -39.67 9.49 26.17
C VAL A 888 -39.42 9.66 27.67
N ALA A 889 -40.44 9.47 28.48
CA ALA A 889 -40.36 9.45 29.94
C ALA A 889 -41.27 8.38 30.52
N PHE A 890 -40.90 7.77 31.64
CA PHE A 890 -41.79 6.92 32.43
C PHE A 890 -42.45 7.72 33.56
N SER A 891 -43.63 7.29 34.00
CA SER A 891 -44.23 7.78 35.24
C SER A 891 -43.38 7.37 36.46
N PRO A 892 -43.41 8.12 37.57
CA PRO A 892 -42.64 7.79 38.77
C PRO A 892 -43.01 6.44 39.40
N ASP A 893 -44.18 5.88 39.09
CA ASP A 893 -44.62 4.56 39.52
C ASP A 893 -44.40 3.45 38.47
N GLY A 894 -43.76 3.78 37.33
CA GLY A 894 -43.41 2.88 36.24
C GLY A 894 -44.58 2.34 35.39
N LYS A 895 -45.84 2.70 35.71
CA LYS A 895 -47.03 2.14 35.04
C LYS A 895 -47.38 2.81 33.71
N GLN A 896 -46.86 4.00 33.44
CA GLN A 896 -47.14 4.74 32.21
C GLN A 896 -45.84 5.18 31.53
N LEU A 897 -45.88 5.26 30.20
CA LEU A 897 -44.86 5.91 29.38
C LEU A 897 -45.49 7.10 28.67
N ALA A 898 -44.78 8.22 28.56
CA ALA A 898 -45.10 9.31 27.65
C ALA A 898 -44.03 9.38 26.55
N SER A 899 -44.44 9.55 25.29
CA SER A 899 -43.55 9.76 24.15
C SER A 899 -43.95 11.02 23.37
N ALA A 900 -42.99 11.87 23.03
CA ALA A 900 -43.20 13.10 22.27
C ALA A 900 -42.52 13.02 20.89
N SER A 901 -43.22 13.45 19.85
CA SER A 901 -42.80 13.29 18.45
C SER A 901 -42.90 14.58 17.65
N ARG A 902 -42.15 14.61 16.54
CA ARG A 902 -42.26 15.61 15.49
C ARG A 902 -43.61 15.58 14.75
N ASP A 903 -44.46 14.58 14.97
CA ASP A 903 -45.88 14.65 14.54
C ASP A 903 -46.71 15.66 15.35
N ARG A 904 -46.07 16.37 16.30
CA ARG A 904 -46.66 17.35 17.21
C ARG A 904 -47.63 16.73 18.19
N THR A 905 -47.50 15.43 18.47
CA THR A 905 -48.26 14.77 19.53
C THR A 905 -47.37 14.27 20.65
N VAL A 906 -47.95 14.26 21.86
CA VAL A 906 -47.47 13.44 22.97
C VAL A 906 -48.44 12.28 23.15
N LYS A 907 -47.96 11.05 23.17
CA LYS A 907 -48.76 9.85 23.43
C LYS A 907 -48.44 9.31 24.81
N LEU A 908 -49.48 9.06 25.58
CA LEU A 908 -49.43 8.40 26.87
C LEU A 908 -49.83 6.94 26.67
N TRP A 909 -49.03 6.02 27.21
CA TRP A 909 -49.18 4.57 27.05
C TRP A 909 -49.22 3.89 28.41
N ASP A 910 -49.96 2.80 28.51
CA ASP A 910 -49.85 1.86 29.62
C ASP A 910 -48.58 1.01 29.41
N ALA A 911 -47.66 1.04 30.36
CA ALA A 911 -46.34 0.42 30.22
C ALA A 911 -46.37 -1.12 30.28
N GLY A 912 -47.43 -1.71 30.85
CA GLY A 912 -47.57 -3.17 31.01
C GLY A 912 -48.33 -3.86 29.87
N SER A 913 -49.18 -3.13 29.15
CA SER A 913 -50.00 -3.64 28.04
C SER A 913 -49.70 -2.97 26.69
N GLY A 914 -48.88 -1.92 26.67
CA GLY A 914 -48.52 -1.16 25.48
C GLY A 914 -49.66 -0.37 24.84
N LYS A 915 -50.83 -0.31 25.49
CA LYS A 915 -52.01 0.37 24.96
C LYS A 915 -51.85 1.89 25.08
N ALA A 916 -52.08 2.62 23.99
CA ALA A 916 -52.23 4.07 24.02
C ALA A 916 -53.43 4.45 24.93
N LEU A 917 -53.14 5.14 26.03
CA LEU A 917 -54.10 5.68 26.99
C LEU A 917 -54.64 7.03 26.51
N GLN A 918 -53.77 7.88 25.95
CA GLN A 918 -54.12 9.22 25.51
C GLN A 918 -53.20 9.69 24.36
N THR A 919 -53.71 10.55 23.49
CA THR A 919 -52.89 11.39 22.59
C THR A 919 -53.21 12.84 22.92
N LEU A 920 -52.18 13.67 23.04
CA LEU A 920 -52.23 15.11 23.26
C LEU A 920 -51.65 15.80 22.02
N GLU A 921 -52.35 16.79 21.47
CA GLU A 921 -51.89 17.55 20.31
C GLU A 921 -51.24 18.87 20.75
N GLY A 922 -50.07 19.17 20.20
CA GLY A 922 -49.33 20.41 20.38
C GLY A 922 -49.32 21.26 19.10
N GLN A 923 -49.13 22.56 19.26
CA GLN A 923 -49.11 23.50 18.12
C GLN A 923 -47.76 23.52 17.36
N SER A 924 -46.73 22.87 17.89
CA SER A 924 -45.37 22.83 17.36
C SER A 924 -44.69 21.47 17.61
N ASP A 925 -43.57 21.23 16.94
CA ASP A 925 -42.75 20.03 17.06
C ASP A 925 -42.19 19.90 18.51
N ILE A 926 -42.40 18.75 19.19
CA ILE A 926 -42.23 18.62 20.66
C ILE A 926 -40.91 17.91 21.04
N ASN A 927 -39.92 18.66 21.52
CA ASN A 927 -38.56 18.16 21.79
C ASN A 927 -38.36 17.44 23.14
N ALA A 928 -39.28 17.57 24.10
CA ALA A 928 -39.11 17.05 25.46
C ALA A 928 -40.46 16.67 26.09
N VAL A 929 -40.44 15.66 26.97
CA VAL A 929 -41.57 15.28 27.83
C VAL A 929 -41.04 14.77 29.16
N VAL A 930 -41.71 15.10 30.26
CA VAL A 930 -41.40 14.64 31.63
C VAL A 930 -42.70 14.39 32.39
N PHE A 931 -42.69 13.43 33.31
CA PHE A 931 -43.69 13.37 34.38
C PHE A 931 -43.17 14.18 35.56
N TRP A 932 -44.08 14.86 36.26
CA TRP A 932 -43.79 15.59 37.49
C TRP A 932 -44.55 14.97 38.67
N LEU A 933 -43.98 15.09 39.88
CA LEU A 933 -44.60 14.67 41.13
C LEU A 933 -45.30 15.88 41.76
N ASP A 934 -46.62 15.81 41.87
CA ASP A 934 -47.46 16.92 42.34
C ASP A 934 -47.45 17.05 43.87
N ASP A 935 -46.33 17.60 44.39
CA ASP A 935 -46.16 17.96 45.80
C ASP A 935 -47.07 19.16 46.14
N LYS A 936 -48.16 18.89 46.84
CA LYS A 936 -49.26 19.83 47.13
C LYS A 936 -48.87 20.98 48.08
N GLN A 937 -48.02 21.92 47.65
CA GLN A 937 -47.87 23.22 48.31
C GLN A 937 -47.12 24.31 47.49
N SER A 938 -47.75 24.87 46.46
CA SER A 938 -47.67 26.32 46.14
C SER A 938 -48.60 26.74 45.00
N PRO A 939 -49.26 27.92 45.08
CA PRO A 939 -50.09 28.43 43.99
C PRO A 939 -49.27 29.28 42.99
N GLU A 940 -49.80 29.36 41.76
CA GLU A 940 -49.45 30.32 40.70
C GLU A 940 -47.98 30.44 40.25
N ARG A 941 -47.66 29.68 39.19
CA ARG A 941 -46.92 30.25 38.05
C ARG A 941 -47.65 29.97 36.74
N LYS A 942 -48.03 31.03 36.03
CA LYS A 942 -48.34 30.96 34.60
C LYS A 942 -47.03 30.80 33.84
N TRP A 943 -47.04 29.96 32.81
CA TRP A 943 -45.93 29.84 31.86
C TRP A 943 -46.34 30.45 30.51
N GLN A 944 -45.34 30.96 29.79
CA GLN A 944 -45.42 31.31 28.36
C GLN A 944 -44.81 30.16 27.55
#